data_AF-A0A485K4Y0-F1
#
_entry.id   AF-A0A485K4Y0-F1
#
_cell.length_a   1.000
_cell.length_b   1.000
_cell.length_c   1.000
_cell.angle_alpha   90.00
_cell.angle_beta   90.00
_cell.angle_gamma   90.00
#
_symmetry.space_group_name_H-M   'P 1'
#
loop_
_entity.id
_entity.type
_entity.pdbx_description
1 polymer ?
#
loop_
_entity_poly.entity_id
_entity_poly.type
_entity_poly.pdbx_seq_one_letter_code
_entity_poly.pdbx_strand_id
1 'polypeptide(L)'
;MEKLELIMQSNLRVRPPSRGFASAPLPRVGVTRSRNTSNASSFASNTKERAAVVTELQDNIIFSSGRGTDSSDKDANSKSKAFKGKSRTGYNDLSVPTVSIPETQRHEKNHEVPRSTDPRRYTFAIVFRNTYQVKQILRERFPGRAMKPIRHKLADQVAGMQLKCIRRLVQAGLGVVLLDNDNSIPHENEKWNQTNNICVLIDPYKDRDLLLQEFKREKDELAIKRGQANSRLGMETIESLKNICFSPALELQLTHNIIYNAFRDYDKDEWVLERHEELSCWDVVDVCFPLHDRTFNNAFFAEYRKRTFDFRLSKATTGNSERWAIEELRLHFGERVAFLFAFMHIYSKMLGPLTAVCVIYYVGFRFVPGYTWNYYLLGLSILGFGVVSLWAPAMMLVWERETRTLTEKWNLQSYKDTIFERNDENPSFEYTWVKNEITHEMEKQPKKSKKRLIRATMFFFVALSSVIQCIILMPFLQWYVWSKLAPTCDSVRCTKEQNCYHFLNCFKSKDSTVGTDRWVYILLQGVLLGLMIDTVFYELFNWFSATFVKWENVRKKSEFENRLIHRKFVFVWSNWFFWFLTLAFFYLPYGDRVNALFRSVGWSWAIIYNWDPTILTLDTLFVTPLVVTQLLNMVLETWLPYLIRKIKGKPMSCRSCTSSWISSLNCVVRRNDRKKKHRRDANMTAHKLADEVSRTTRFFVPVLGYSDDSNEYTAYQILAESKLPVFDTSSDYLDACIQFSYVVMFTVVWPLLPFPAFCNNVLEVRGDAFRLLFGHRRPMPRRDVSIGEWATVLHYANVMAITIVSALLVMYHFGAYVSLQDDNYCDFTFDNASMVPFMSIDYNRSRSPDQCYAMRQKPWFREQVLIFIILEHIGFGFRYLMLQLDKTPTSISNPSYLRLKQIREYTSQRTAHSNVFEYIRELRDIFDKYDVDNTDQLQEEDLVLFLADWTFKEPGELQKRSGIIFRYMDKNKLGKVSFSTCCLMLQHAHHDRFFSALLGIYDHLDDHRNEQVRLNNDAIQIRRVLRAQSADDDVRFKTYRNSQESTDDKQSDLVTTSGGGVQMF
;
A
#
# COMPACT_ATOMS: atom_id res chain seq x y z
N MET A 1 -14.30 44.80 -51.10
CA MET A 1 -14.42 46.09 -50.38
C MET A 1 -14.14 45.82 -48.92
N GLU A 2 -12.96 45.85 -48.34
CA GLU A 2 -11.53 46.14 -48.64
C GLU A 2 -10.78 45.30 -47.57
N LYS A 3 -9.61 44.67 -47.75
CA LYS A 3 -8.43 45.00 -48.54
C LYS A 3 -7.86 43.75 -49.23
N LEU A 4 -7.59 43.97 -50.50
CA LEU A 4 -6.74 43.22 -51.41
C LEU A 4 -5.37 43.96 -51.48
N GLU A 5 -4.32 43.21 -51.84
CA GLU A 5 -3.28 43.57 -52.83
C GLU A 5 -1.87 44.14 -52.47
N LEU A 6 -0.92 43.68 -53.32
CA LEU A 6 0.45 44.12 -53.69
C LEU A 6 1.64 43.63 -52.83
N ILE A 7 2.83 43.23 -53.32
CA ILE A 7 3.53 43.06 -54.63
C ILE A 7 4.84 42.27 -54.26
N MET A 8 5.24 41.18 -54.94
CA MET A 8 6.16 41.06 -56.09
C MET A 8 7.68 41.30 -55.84
N GLN A 9 8.50 40.53 -56.58
CA GLN A 9 9.98 40.47 -56.73
C GLN A 9 10.70 39.52 -55.74
N SER A 10 11.47 38.46 -56.08
CA SER A 10 12.16 37.89 -57.26
C SER A 10 13.61 37.60 -56.84
N ASN A 11 14.07 36.34 -56.99
CA ASN A 11 15.39 35.91 -57.50
C ASN A 11 15.67 34.46 -57.08
N LEU A 12 15.57 33.46 -57.97
CA LEU A 12 16.56 32.99 -58.98
C LEU A 12 17.80 32.29 -58.39
N ARG A 13 17.87 30.96 -58.58
CA ARG A 13 19.03 30.15 -59.05
C ARG A 13 18.59 28.69 -59.23
N VAL A 14 18.27 28.25 -60.46
CA VAL A 14 19.15 27.63 -61.47
C VAL A 14 19.62 26.21 -61.07
N ARG A 15 19.04 25.19 -61.73
CA ARG A 15 19.60 23.84 -61.99
C ARG A 15 20.37 23.86 -63.32
N PRO A 16 21.27 22.89 -63.61
CA PRO A 16 20.91 21.70 -64.42
C PRO A 16 21.81 20.45 -64.10
N PRO A 17 21.87 19.37 -64.92
CA PRO A 17 20.79 18.43 -65.24
C PRO A 17 21.20 16.93 -65.08
N SER A 18 20.25 16.09 -65.47
CA SER A 18 20.21 14.62 -65.59
C SER A 18 21.35 13.92 -66.33
N ARG A 19 21.56 12.63 -66.00
CA ARG A 19 21.54 11.48 -66.95
C ARG A 19 21.56 10.15 -66.19
N GLY A 20 20.63 9.26 -66.54
CA GLY A 20 20.65 7.86 -66.11
C GLY A 20 21.36 6.98 -67.12
N PHE A 21 21.66 5.74 -66.74
CA PHE A 21 21.62 4.57 -67.62
C PHE A 21 21.45 3.30 -66.78
N ALA A 22 20.59 2.41 -67.27
CA ALA A 22 20.31 1.10 -66.73
C ALA A 22 21.35 0.07 -67.21
N SER A 23 21.54 -1.01 -66.44
CA SER A 23 21.48 -2.41 -66.93
C SER A 23 21.97 -3.42 -65.88
N ALA A 24 21.09 -4.37 -65.55
CA ALA A 24 21.43 -5.74 -65.12
C ALA A 24 21.90 -6.55 -66.37
N PRO A 25 22.33 -7.84 -66.33
CA PRO A 25 22.08 -8.87 -65.31
C PRO A 25 23.19 -9.93 -65.03
N LEU A 26 22.89 -10.78 -64.02
CA LEU A 26 23.26 -12.19 -63.70
C LEU A 26 23.68 -13.08 -64.90
N PRO A 27 24.38 -14.25 -64.76
CA PRO A 27 24.11 -15.41 -63.82
C PRO A 27 25.40 -16.15 -63.34
N ARG A 28 25.47 -17.34 -62.74
CA ARG A 28 24.75 -18.22 -61.78
C ARG A 28 25.59 -19.54 -61.71
N VAL A 29 25.49 -20.32 -60.61
CA VAL A 29 25.89 -21.76 -60.47
C VAL A 29 27.40 -22.03 -60.27
N GLY A 30 27.92 -22.99 -59.48
CA GLY A 30 27.42 -24.04 -58.57
C GLY A 30 28.58 -24.52 -57.64
N VAL A 31 28.32 -25.03 -56.43
CA VAL A 31 28.14 -26.46 -56.05
C VAL A 31 29.42 -27.15 -55.49
N THR A 32 29.23 -27.82 -54.34
CA THR A 32 30.00 -28.92 -53.66
C THR A 32 31.31 -28.62 -52.93
N ARG A 33 31.79 -29.41 -51.94
CA ARG A 33 31.30 -30.28 -50.83
C ARG A 33 32.55 -30.89 -50.17
N SER A 34 32.51 -31.18 -48.86
CA SER A 34 33.43 -32.02 -48.06
C SER A 34 34.77 -31.37 -47.65
N ARG A 35 35.42 -31.68 -46.51
CA ARG A 35 35.49 -32.93 -45.73
C ARG A 35 36.03 -32.62 -44.32
N ASN A 36 35.54 -33.32 -43.30
CA ASN A 36 36.10 -33.37 -41.93
C ASN A 36 37.00 -34.61 -41.79
N THR A 37 38.05 -34.48 -40.95
CA THR A 37 38.90 -35.54 -40.38
C THR A 37 39.02 -35.22 -38.88
N SER A 38 38.38 -36.00 -38.00
CA SER A 38 38.98 -37.08 -37.18
C SER A 38 39.87 -36.59 -36.02
N ASN A 39 39.42 -36.72 -34.77
CA ASN A 39 39.88 -37.79 -33.86
C ASN A 39 39.38 -37.59 -32.42
N ALA A 40 39.14 -38.75 -31.78
CA ALA A 40 38.65 -38.93 -30.43
C ALA A 40 39.77 -38.91 -29.38
N SER A 41 39.42 -38.69 -28.11
CA SER A 41 39.78 -39.60 -27.00
C SER A 41 39.19 -39.14 -25.66
N SER A 42 38.67 -40.13 -24.94
CA SER A 42 38.23 -40.13 -23.54
C SER A 42 39.42 -40.29 -22.58
N PHE A 43 39.35 -39.76 -21.35
CA PHE A 43 39.89 -40.43 -20.15
C PHE A 43 39.32 -39.84 -18.85
N ALA A 44 39.31 -40.66 -17.81
CA ALA A 44 38.53 -40.54 -16.58
C ALA A 44 39.37 -40.16 -15.32
N SER A 45 38.63 -39.79 -14.27
CA SER A 45 38.82 -40.12 -12.84
C SER A 45 39.64 -39.22 -11.88
N ASN A 46 38.96 -38.90 -10.77
CA ASN A 46 39.32 -39.08 -9.34
C ASN A 46 40.16 -38.08 -8.50
N THR A 47 39.71 -38.02 -7.22
CA THR A 47 40.41 -37.74 -5.92
C THR A 47 40.81 -36.29 -5.59
N LYS A 48 40.31 -35.65 -4.51
CA LYS A 48 40.47 -35.77 -3.03
C LYS A 48 41.61 -34.89 -2.44
N GLU A 49 41.27 -34.23 -1.32
CA GLU A 49 42.11 -33.70 -0.21
C GLU A 49 42.61 -32.23 -0.14
N ARG A 50 42.32 -31.66 1.05
CA ARG A 50 43.10 -30.76 1.94
C ARG A 50 43.57 -29.37 1.47
N ALA A 51 43.25 -28.33 2.25
CA ALA A 51 44.14 -27.82 3.32
C ALA A 51 43.56 -26.54 3.97
N ALA A 52 43.83 -26.38 5.27
CA ALA A 52 43.63 -25.16 6.04
C ALA A 52 44.89 -24.29 5.98
N VAL A 53 44.71 -22.96 5.98
CA VAL A 53 45.80 -21.97 6.15
C VAL A 53 45.35 -20.92 7.16
N VAL A 54 46.26 -20.67 8.10
CA VAL A 54 46.23 -19.71 9.22
C VAL A 54 46.70 -18.34 8.73
N THR A 55 46.15 -17.26 9.31
CA THR A 55 46.80 -15.97 9.73
C THR A 55 45.67 -15.05 10.24
N GLU A 56 45.65 -14.57 11.51
CA GLU A 56 46.40 -13.40 12.03
C GLU A 56 46.18 -12.13 11.17
N LEU A 57 45.96 -10.90 11.63
CA LEU A 57 46.02 -10.21 12.93
C LEU A 57 45.31 -8.83 12.74
N GLN A 58 44.74 -8.35 13.85
CA GLN A 58 44.54 -6.97 14.34
C GLN A 58 44.75 -5.71 13.46
N ASP A 59 43.88 -4.72 13.69
CA ASP A 59 44.34 -3.40 14.16
C ASP A 59 43.32 -2.74 15.12
N ASN A 60 43.84 -2.36 16.30
CA ASN A 60 43.20 -1.64 17.39
C ASN A 60 43.53 -0.14 17.27
N ILE A 61 42.67 0.73 17.84
CA ILE A 61 43.12 2.01 18.43
C ILE A 61 42.64 2.04 19.88
N ILE A 62 43.60 2.16 20.80
CA ILE A 62 43.48 2.21 22.27
C ILE A 62 43.76 3.64 22.75
N PHE A 63 43.06 4.06 23.82
CA PHE A 63 43.59 4.73 25.02
C PHE A 63 42.64 4.34 26.18
N SER A 64 43.03 4.01 27.42
CA SER A 64 44.30 4.07 28.13
C SER A 64 44.26 3.18 29.40
N SER A 65 45.46 2.71 29.80
CA SER A 65 46.00 2.51 31.16
C SER A 65 45.29 1.64 32.22
N GLY A 66 45.98 0.57 32.64
CA GLY A 66 45.79 -0.06 33.95
C GLY A 66 46.65 -1.31 34.17
N ARG A 67 47.73 -1.17 34.93
CA ARG A 67 48.73 -2.19 35.35
C ARG A 67 48.14 -3.50 35.91
N GLY A 68 48.88 -4.61 35.77
CA GLY A 68 48.84 -5.70 36.76
C GLY A 68 49.22 -7.10 36.28
N THR A 69 50.52 -7.37 36.21
CA THR A 69 51.23 -8.61 36.64
C THR A 69 50.69 -10.00 36.27
N ASP A 70 51.46 -10.64 35.39
CA ASP A 70 52.18 -11.93 35.56
C ASP A 70 51.47 -13.25 35.93
N SER A 71 51.88 -14.24 35.13
CA SER A 71 52.09 -15.66 35.44
C SER A 71 50.84 -16.53 35.56
N SER A 72 50.79 -17.79 35.15
CA SER A 72 51.67 -18.66 34.35
C SER A 72 50.94 -19.99 34.27
N ASP A 73 51.18 -20.72 33.18
CA ASP A 73 51.26 -22.18 33.17
C ASP A 73 50.01 -23.07 33.35
N LYS A 74 49.79 -23.81 32.25
CA LYS A 74 49.79 -25.29 32.15
C LYS A 74 48.50 -26.07 32.35
N ASP A 75 48.13 -26.66 31.21
CA ASP A 75 48.00 -28.10 30.96
C ASP A 75 46.78 -28.90 31.44
N ALA A 76 46.36 -29.70 30.45
CA ALA A 76 45.87 -31.07 30.53
C ALA A 76 44.39 -31.33 30.87
N ASN A 77 43.65 -31.63 29.79
CA ASN A 77 42.96 -32.92 29.57
C ASN A 77 42.51 -33.71 30.81
N SER A 78 41.20 -33.94 30.96
CA SER A 78 40.63 -35.29 30.82
C SER A 78 39.09 -35.31 30.84
N LYS A 79 38.56 -36.37 30.22
CA LYS A 79 37.15 -36.74 30.09
C LYS A 79 36.61 -37.30 31.42
N SER A 80 35.35 -37.01 31.78
CA SER A 80 34.26 -38.02 31.86
C SER A 80 33.01 -37.59 32.67
N LYS A 81 31.85 -37.98 32.12
CA LYS A 81 30.62 -38.50 32.75
C LYS A 81 29.98 -37.82 33.98
N ALA A 82 28.83 -37.18 33.68
CA ALA A 82 27.49 -37.34 34.27
C ALA A 82 27.31 -37.45 35.80
N PHE A 83 26.60 -36.48 36.39
CA PHE A 83 25.59 -36.73 37.43
C PHE A 83 24.52 -35.62 37.49
N LYS A 84 23.27 -36.01 37.80
CA LYS A 84 22.07 -35.17 37.96
C LYS A 84 22.13 -34.31 39.23
N GLY A 85 21.68 -33.07 39.15
CA GLY A 85 21.32 -32.23 40.30
C GLY A 85 20.48 -31.02 39.89
N LYS A 86 19.25 -30.90 40.40
CA LYS A 86 18.35 -29.75 40.23
C LYS A 86 18.78 -28.61 41.17
N SER A 87 18.92 -27.38 40.67
CA SER A 87 18.43 -26.16 41.36
C SER A 87 18.56 -24.89 40.50
N ARG A 88 17.41 -24.24 40.32
CA ARG A 88 17.12 -22.80 40.35
C ARG A 88 18.06 -21.76 39.67
N THR A 89 17.39 -20.99 38.81
CA THR A 89 17.53 -19.53 38.56
C THR A 89 18.83 -19.05 37.92
N GLY A 90 18.82 -19.00 36.58
CA GLY A 90 19.75 -18.22 35.77
C GLY A 90 18.97 -17.21 34.93
N TYR A 91 19.38 -15.95 35.03
CA TYR A 91 19.14 -14.91 34.02
C TYR A 91 19.50 -15.47 32.65
N ASN A 92 18.55 -15.43 31.70
CA ASN A 92 18.85 -15.71 30.30
C ASN A 92 19.05 -14.38 29.58
N ASP A 93 20.27 -14.21 29.10
CA ASP A 93 20.69 -13.23 28.11
C ASP A 93 19.73 -13.16 26.92
N LEU A 94 19.40 -11.93 26.51
CA LEU A 94 18.80 -11.65 25.21
C LEU A 94 19.83 -11.93 24.11
N SER A 95 19.91 -13.19 23.67
CA SER A 95 20.47 -13.49 22.35
C SER A 95 19.48 -12.99 21.29
N VAL A 96 19.82 -11.88 20.65
CA VAL A 96 19.19 -11.45 19.39
C VAL A 96 19.46 -12.53 18.34
N PRO A 97 18.46 -13.08 17.62
CA PRO A 97 18.74 -14.01 16.54
C PRO A 97 19.37 -13.25 15.37
N THR A 98 20.68 -13.41 15.20
CA THR A 98 21.41 -13.01 14.00
C THR A 98 20.99 -13.94 12.87
N VAL A 99 20.24 -13.40 11.90
CA VAL A 99 19.98 -14.09 10.63
C VAL A 99 21.29 -14.06 9.83
N SER A 100 22.01 -15.17 9.79
CA SER A 100 23.12 -15.37 8.88
C SER A 100 22.57 -15.56 7.46
N ILE A 101 22.75 -14.54 6.62
CA ILE A 101 22.61 -14.62 5.17
C ILE A 101 23.88 -15.33 4.66
N PRO A 102 23.78 -16.33 3.76
CA PRO A 102 24.97 -17.00 3.24
C PRO A 102 25.86 -16.03 2.45
N GLU A 103 27.14 -15.98 2.82
CA GLU A 103 28.19 -15.25 2.10
C GLU A 103 28.36 -15.82 0.69
N THR A 104 27.96 -15.05 -0.34
CA THR A 104 28.48 -15.23 -1.69
C THR A 104 29.77 -14.43 -1.82
N GLN A 105 30.91 -15.12 -1.75
CA GLN A 105 32.24 -14.58 -2.01
C GLN A 105 32.33 -13.98 -3.42
N ARG A 106 32.73 -12.70 -3.52
CA ARG A 106 33.33 -12.12 -4.72
C ARG A 106 34.84 -12.09 -4.52
N HIS A 107 35.58 -12.65 -5.48
CA HIS A 107 36.95 -12.22 -5.77
C HIS A 107 37.00 -11.73 -7.21
N GLU A 108 37.48 -10.50 -7.39
CA GLU A 108 37.91 -9.97 -8.67
C GLU A 108 39.18 -10.69 -9.13
N LYS A 109 39.15 -11.21 -10.36
CA LYS A 109 40.31 -11.23 -11.25
C LYS A 109 39.85 -10.78 -12.63
N ASN A 110 40.57 -9.81 -13.18
CA ASN A 110 40.44 -9.33 -14.54
C ASN A 110 40.70 -10.49 -15.52
N HIS A 111 39.64 -11.11 -16.02
CA HIS A 111 39.59 -11.79 -17.32
C HIS A 111 38.13 -11.81 -17.78
N GLU A 112 37.87 -11.25 -18.95
CA GLU A 112 36.59 -11.34 -19.65
C GLU A 112 36.28 -12.82 -19.95
N VAL A 113 35.45 -13.43 -19.10
CA VAL A 113 34.73 -14.67 -19.39
C VAL A 113 33.26 -14.29 -19.59
N PRO A 114 32.54 -14.82 -20.59
CA PRO A 114 31.14 -14.48 -20.81
C PRO A 114 30.33 -14.88 -19.57
N ARG A 115 29.63 -13.92 -18.94
CA ARG A 115 28.64 -14.18 -17.88
C ARG A 115 27.47 -14.97 -18.46
N SER A 116 27.57 -16.29 -18.53
CA SER A 116 26.41 -17.16 -18.68
C SER A 116 25.97 -17.59 -17.28
N THR A 117 24.70 -17.34 -16.96
CA THR A 117 23.96 -17.73 -15.74
C THR A 117 23.95 -16.75 -14.55
N ASP A 118 23.71 -15.46 -14.79
CA ASP A 118 23.02 -14.64 -13.78
C ASP A 118 21.51 -14.97 -13.85
N PRO A 119 20.86 -15.39 -12.75
CA PRO A 119 19.47 -15.86 -12.78
C PRO A 119 18.48 -14.76 -13.19
N ARG A 120 18.81 -13.48 -12.96
CA ARG A 120 17.93 -12.35 -13.27
C ARG A 120 18.72 -11.15 -13.80
N ARG A 121 18.86 -11.07 -15.12
CA ARG A 121 19.53 -9.95 -15.79
C ARG A 121 18.56 -8.80 -16.12
N TYR A 122 17.36 -9.13 -16.58
CA TYR A 122 16.37 -8.14 -17.02
C TYR A 122 15.34 -7.84 -15.93
N THR A 123 15.04 -6.56 -15.72
CA THR A 123 14.09 -6.12 -14.70
C THR A 123 12.75 -5.66 -15.28
N PHE A 124 12.80 -4.92 -16.39
CA PHE A 124 11.63 -4.33 -17.05
C PHE A 124 11.52 -4.75 -18.51
N ALA A 125 10.28 -4.81 -18.97
CA ALA A 125 9.94 -4.88 -20.39
C ALA A 125 9.11 -3.66 -20.81
N ILE A 126 9.49 -3.08 -21.95
CA ILE A 126 8.74 -2.03 -22.63
C ILE A 126 8.23 -2.58 -23.95
N VAL A 127 6.93 -2.46 -24.17
CA VAL A 127 6.30 -2.81 -25.45
C VAL A 127 6.00 -1.52 -26.19
N PHE A 128 6.58 -1.34 -27.38
CA PHE A 128 6.25 -0.20 -28.24
C PHE A 128 5.04 -0.51 -29.11
N ARG A 129 4.16 0.50 -29.20
CA ARG A 129 3.00 0.50 -30.07
C ARG A 129 3.43 0.55 -31.52
N ASN A 130 2.60 -0.09 -32.32
CA ASN A 130 2.63 0.00 -33.77
C ASN A 130 2.06 1.35 -34.25
N THR A 131 2.50 1.84 -35.42
CA THR A 131 1.99 3.06 -36.06
C THR A 131 0.46 3.08 -36.16
N TYR A 132 -0.17 1.92 -36.39
CA TYR A 132 -1.63 1.81 -36.42
C TYR A 132 -2.29 2.05 -35.06
N GLN A 133 -1.70 1.51 -33.98
CA GLN A 133 -2.22 1.68 -32.62
C GLN A 133 -2.10 3.15 -32.17
N VAL A 134 -0.96 3.79 -32.45
CA VAL A 134 -0.76 5.22 -32.20
C VAL A 134 -1.79 6.07 -32.95
N LYS A 135 -2.06 5.75 -34.22
CA LYS A 135 -3.08 6.42 -35.03
C LYS A 135 -4.48 6.35 -34.40
N GLN A 136 -4.82 5.21 -33.79
CA GLN A 136 -6.11 5.03 -33.13
C GLN A 136 -6.21 5.89 -31.88
N ILE A 137 -5.18 5.90 -31.03
CA ILE A 137 -5.12 6.72 -29.81
C ILE A 137 -5.23 8.21 -30.15
N LEU A 138 -4.51 8.68 -31.17
CA LEU A 138 -4.60 10.07 -31.61
C LEU A 138 -6.00 10.44 -32.12
N ARG A 139 -6.73 9.49 -32.72
CA ARG A 139 -8.11 9.72 -33.17
C ARG A 139 -9.08 9.84 -32.00
N GLU A 140 -8.83 9.11 -30.92
CA GLU A 140 -9.63 9.18 -29.68
C GLU A 140 -9.32 10.46 -28.90
N ARG A 141 -8.04 10.85 -28.81
CA ARG A 141 -7.60 12.07 -28.11
C ARG A 141 -8.02 13.36 -28.82
N PHE A 142 -7.90 13.40 -30.15
CA PHE A 142 -8.18 14.61 -30.96
C PHE A 142 -9.30 14.37 -32.00
N PRO A 143 -10.59 14.46 -31.61
CA PRO A 143 -11.69 14.31 -32.54
C PRO A 143 -11.84 15.56 -33.43
N GLY A 144 -11.43 15.50 -34.71
CA GLY A 144 -11.75 16.57 -35.68
C GLY A 144 -10.74 16.81 -36.82
N ARG A 145 -10.80 18.02 -37.42
CA ARG A 145 -9.96 18.47 -38.55
C ARG A 145 -8.52 18.81 -38.16
N ALA A 146 -8.22 18.95 -36.86
CA ALA A 146 -6.89 19.26 -36.30
C ALA A 146 -5.85 18.15 -36.58
N MET A 147 -6.27 16.91 -36.81
CA MET A 147 -5.36 15.77 -37.03
C MET A 147 -4.75 15.69 -38.45
N LYS A 148 -5.20 16.53 -39.40
CA LYS A 148 -4.75 16.45 -40.81
C LYS A 148 -3.23 16.52 -41.02
N PRO A 149 -2.47 17.46 -40.41
CA PRO A 149 -1.02 17.55 -40.62
C PRO A 149 -0.24 16.35 -40.04
N ILE A 150 -0.63 15.87 -38.85
CA ILE A 150 0.03 14.74 -38.15
C ILE A 150 -0.15 13.42 -38.94
N ARG A 151 -1.29 13.27 -39.65
CA ARG A 151 -1.63 12.02 -40.35
C ARG A 151 -0.73 11.71 -41.56
N HIS A 152 -0.17 12.72 -42.23
CA HIS A 152 0.62 12.53 -43.45
C HIS A 152 2.07 12.06 -43.20
N LYS A 153 2.63 12.31 -42.01
CA LYS A 153 4.00 11.89 -41.62
C LYS A 153 4.03 10.98 -40.39
N LEU A 154 2.89 10.37 -40.04
CA LEU A 154 2.75 9.64 -38.78
C LEU A 154 3.74 8.49 -38.63
N ALA A 155 4.02 7.73 -39.70
CA ALA A 155 4.96 6.61 -39.63
C ALA A 155 6.38 7.07 -39.29
N ASP A 156 6.86 8.14 -39.93
CA ASP A 156 8.17 8.73 -39.65
C ASP A 156 8.23 9.35 -38.26
N GLN A 157 7.14 10.00 -37.82
CA GLN A 157 7.03 10.56 -36.46
C GLN A 157 7.05 9.46 -35.40
N VAL A 158 6.31 8.36 -35.58
CA VAL A 158 6.33 7.22 -34.65
C VAL A 158 7.72 6.59 -34.63
N ALA A 159 8.33 6.36 -35.79
CA ALA A 159 9.68 5.81 -35.87
C ALA A 159 10.73 6.72 -35.19
N GLY A 160 10.67 8.03 -35.45
CA GLY A 160 11.53 9.01 -34.79
C GLY A 160 11.33 9.07 -33.28
N MET A 161 10.09 8.89 -32.80
CA MET A 161 9.79 8.83 -31.37
C MET A 161 10.25 7.51 -30.72
N GLN A 162 10.11 6.36 -31.39
CA GLN A 162 10.68 5.08 -30.93
C GLN A 162 12.21 5.18 -30.78
N LEU A 163 12.87 5.79 -31.78
CA LEU A 163 14.30 6.08 -31.75
C LEU A 163 14.66 7.02 -30.59
N LYS A 164 13.90 8.11 -30.39
CA LYS A 164 14.08 9.05 -29.28
C LYS A 164 13.98 8.35 -27.93
N CYS A 165 12.99 7.47 -27.74
CA CYS A 165 12.81 6.69 -26.50
C CYS A 165 14.02 5.82 -26.19
N ILE A 166 14.45 4.97 -27.13
CA ILE A 166 15.61 4.08 -26.90
C ILE A 166 16.88 4.90 -26.65
N ARG A 167 17.11 5.94 -27.46
CA ARG A 167 18.27 6.82 -27.28
C ARG A 167 18.34 7.38 -25.87
N ARG A 168 17.21 7.85 -25.32
CA ARG A 168 17.17 8.41 -23.96
C ARG A 168 17.40 7.35 -22.88
N LEU A 169 16.90 6.14 -23.05
CA LEU A 169 17.18 5.04 -22.12
C LEU A 169 18.68 4.72 -22.09
N VAL A 170 19.33 4.66 -23.26
CA VAL A 170 20.78 4.45 -23.36
C VAL A 170 21.56 5.62 -22.76
N GLN A 171 21.13 6.86 -23.01
CA GLN A 171 21.75 8.07 -22.42
C GLN A 171 21.57 8.14 -20.90
N ALA A 172 20.51 7.57 -20.35
CA ALA A 172 20.30 7.43 -18.92
C ALA A 172 21.18 6.32 -18.28
N GLY A 173 22.00 5.61 -19.07
CA GLY A 173 22.90 4.57 -18.59
C GLY A 173 22.29 3.16 -18.56
N LEU A 174 21.02 2.99 -18.95
CA LEU A 174 20.38 1.68 -18.97
C LEU A 174 20.90 0.80 -20.12
N GLY A 175 21.10 -0.48 -19.84
CA GLY A 175 21.25 -1.49 -20.87
C GLY A 175 19.92 -1.74 -21.57
N VAL A 176 19.92 -1.65 -22.89
CA VAL A 176 18.73 -1.85 -23.71
C VAL A 176 18.98 -3.01 -24.67
N VAL A 177 18.05 -3.96 -24.71
CA VAL A 177 18.09 -5.12 -25.61
C VAL A 177 16.75 -5.20 -26.35
N LEU A 178 16.79 -5.41 -27.66
CA LEU A 178 15.58 -5.61 -28.46
C LEU A 178 15.32 -7.10 -28.66
N LEU A 179 14.06 -7.51 -28.55
CA LEU A 179 13.67 -8.87 -28.94
C LEU A 179 13.25 -8.90 -30.40
N ASP A 180 13.78 -9.89 -31.12
CA ASP A 180 13.40 -10.18 -32.48
C ASP A 180 11.95 -10.63 -32.53
N ASN A 181 11.23 -10.08 -33.50
CA ASN A 181 9.83 -10.31 -33.76
C ASN A 181 9.57 -10.57 -35.26
N ASP A 182 10.61 -10.43 -36.07
CA ASP A 182 10.55 -10.50 -37.53
C ASP A 182 10.86 -11.93 -38.01
N ASN A 183 11.77 -12.64 -37.32
CA ASN A 183 12.08 -14.04 -37.63
C ASN A 183 11.19 -15.01 -36.84
N SER A 184 10.60 -16.00 -37.53
CA SER A 184 9.88 -17.10 -36.88
C SER A 184 10.87 -18.05 -36.22
N ILE A 185 10.85 -18.12 -34.89
CA ILE A 185 11.59 -19.14 -34.14
C ILE A 185 10.77 -20.44 -34.17
N PRO A 186 11.36 -21.58 -34.60
CA PRO A 186 10.67 -22.87 -34.66
C PRO A 186 10.46 -23.42 -33.24
N HIS A 187 9.31 -23.09 -32.65
CA HIS A 187 8.73 -23.85 -31.54
C HIS A 187 7.53 -24.65 -32.09
N GLU A 188 7.33 -25.89 -31.63
CA GLU A 188 6.32 -26.88 -32.08
C GLU A 188 4.85 -26.39 -32.12
N ASN A 189 4.56 -25.14 -31.75
CA ASN A 189 3.23 -24.50 -31.75
C ASN A 189 3.20 -23.21 -32.60
N GLU A 190 3.82 -23.25 -33.78
CA GLU A 190 4.24 -22.09 -34.61
C GLU A 190 3.12 -21.23 -35.24
N LYS A 191 1.84 -21.60 -35.15
CA LYS A 191 0.78 -20.92 -35.92
C LYS A 191 0.40 -19.52 -35.41
N TRP A 192 0.96 -19.06 -34.27
CA TRP A 192 0.48 -17.87 -33.55
C TRP A 192 1.57 -16.95 -32.93
N ASN A 193 2.85 -17.13 -33.30
CA ASN A 193 3.99 -16.47 -32.63
C ASN A 193 4.38 -15.08 -33.15
N GLN A 194 3.73 -14.56 -34.20
CA GLN A 194 4.10 -13.26 -34.76
C GLN A 194 3.38 -12.13 -34.04
N THR A 195 4.14 -11.27 -33.37
CA THR A 195 3.63 -9.98 -32.87
C THR A 195 4.10 -8.87 -33.82
N ASN A 196 3.45 -7.71 -33.82
CA ASN A 196 3.90 -6.56 -34.64
C ASN A 196 4.41 -5.40 -33.77
N ASN A 197 4.62 -5.67 -32.48
CA ASN A 197 5.04 -4.70 -31.48
C ASN A 197 6.50 -4.95 -31.15
N ILE A 198 7.30 -3.90 -31.07
CA ILE A 198 8.71 -4.04 -30.69
C ILE A 198 8.76 -4.22 -29.17
N CYS A 199 9.41 -5.28 -28.72
CA CYS A 199 9.61 -5.55 -27.29
C CYS A 199 11.05 -5.21 -26.92
N VAL A 200 11.21 -4.43 -25.86
CA VAL A 200 12.47 -3.93 -25.35
C VAL A 200 12.66 -4.48 -23.94
N LEU A 201 13.82 -5.07 -23.68
CA LEU A 201 14.25 -5.50 -22.35
C LEU A 201 15.25 -4.49 -21.78
N ILE A 202 15.15 -4.26 -20.48
CA ILE A 202 15.99 -3.31 -19.76
C ILE A 202 16.88 -4.07 -18.78
N ASP A 203 18.18 -3.81 -18.88
CA ASP A 203 19.25 -4.30 -18.01
C ASP A 203 19.82 -3.12 -17.22
N PRO A 204 19.49 -2.99 -15.92
CA PRO A 204 20.00 -1.90 -15.09
C PRO A 204 21.42 -2.15 -14.59
N TYR A 205 21.97 -3.36 -14.78
CA TYR A 205 23.28 -3.76 -14.27
C TYR A 205 24.42 -3.52 -15.27
N LYS A 206 24.10 -2.96 -16.45
CA LYS A 206 25.09 -2.52 -17.43
C LYS A 206 26.09 -1.54 -16.81
N ASP A 207 25.59 -0.60 -16.00
CA ASP A 207 26.39 0.25 -15.14
C ASP A 207 26.16 -0.16 -13.68
N ARG A 208 27.24 -0.52 -12.98
CA ARG A 208 27.18 -1.03 -11.60
C ARG A 208 26.76 0.04 -10.59
N ASP A 209 27.04 1.31 -10.89
CA ASP A 209 26.82 2.42 -9.96
C ASP A 209 25.51 3.17 -10.24
N LEU A 210 24.83 2.89 -11.36
CA LEU A 210 23.62 3.61 -11.77
C LEU A 210 22.50 3.54 -10.71
N LEU A 211 22.23 2.35 -10.17
CA LEU A 211 21.22 2.17 -9.13
C LEU A 211 21.62 2.86 -7.82
N LEU A 212 22.91 2.85 -7.48
CA LEU A 212 23.45 3.54 -6.30
C LEU A 212 23.31 5.05 -6.44
N GLN A 213 23.57 5.60 -7.63
CA GLN A 213 23.42 7.01 -7.92
C GLN A 213 21.96 7.45 -7.85
N GLU A 214 21.03 6.71 -8.47
CA GLU A 214 19.61 7.05 -8.38
C GLU A 214 19.10 6.90 -6.94
N PHE A 215 19.52 5.86 -6.20
CA PHE A 215 19.16 5.72 -4.80
C PHE A 215 19.66 6.88 -3.94
N LYS A 216 20.90 7.34 -4.17
CA LYS A 216 21.43 8.54 -3.50
C LYS A 216 20.58 9.76 -3.85
N ARG A 217 20.33 9.99 -5.14
CA ARG A 217 19.52 11.11 -5.63
C ARG A 217 18.13 11.12 -5.00
N GLU A 218 17.45 9.99 -4.93
CA GLU A 218 16.12 9.89 -4.31
C GLU A 218 16.14 10.26 -2.83
N LYS A 219 17.14 9.77 -2.09
CA LYS A 219 17.27 10.09 -0.67
C LYS A 219 17.62 11.55 -0.44
N ASP A 220 18.41 12.14 -1.33
CA ASP A 220 18.79 13.55 -1.26
C ASP A 220 17.59 14.45 -1.60
N GLU A 221 16.82 14.13 -2.65
CA GLU A 221 15.58 14.82 -2.96
C GLU A 221 14.57 14.75 -1.80
N LEU A 222 14.49 13.58 -1.15
CA LEU A 222 13.66 13.38 0.04
C LEU A 222 14.13 14.20 1.23
N ALA A 223 15.43 14.31 1.46
CA ALA A 223 15.98 15.17 2.52
C ALA A 223 15.73 16.66 2.23
N ILE A 224 15.85 17.07 0.97
CA ILE A 224 15.53 18.45 0.54
C ILE A 224 14.08 18.78 0.82
N LYS A 225 13.14 17.91 0.43
CA LYS A 225 11.70 18.13 0.68
C LYS A 225 11.34 18.13 2.17
N ARG A 226 12.15 17.48 3.01
CA ARG A 226 12.01 17.54 4.47
C ARG A 226 12.64 18.76 5.12
N GLY A 227 13.34 19.60 4.35
CA GLY A 227 14.13 20.70 4.90
C GLY A 227 15.39 20.24 5.64
N GLN A 228 15.82 18.99 5.45
CA GLN A 228 17.00 18.37 6.09
C GLN A 228 18.24 18.34 5.17
N ALA A 229 18.21 19.07 4.04
CA ALA A 229 19.24 19.04 2.99
C ALA A 229 20.66 19.23 3.52
N ASN A 230 20.87 20.23 4.38
CA ASN A 230 22.20 20.62 4.88
C ASN A 230 22.87 19.50 5.69
N SER A 231 22.08 18.71 6.42
CA SER A 231 22.60 17.60 7.24
C SER A 231 23.05 16.40 6.42
N ARG A 232 22.39 16.14 5.30
CA ARG A 232 22.60 14.94 4.49
C ARG A 232 23.66 15.12 3.40
N LEU A 233 23.69 16.30 2.76
CA LEU A 233 24.60 16.61 1.66
C LEU A 233 26.09 16.55 2.07
N GLY A 234 26.39 16.65 3.37
CA GLY A 234 27.76 16.57 3.91
C GLY A 234 28.25 15.18 4.34
N MET A 235 27.43 14.12 4.31
CA MET A 235 27.76 12.85 5.00
C MET A 235 28.00 11.61 4.12
N GLU A 236 27.36 11.48 2.94
CA GLU A 236 27.39 10.20 2.18
C GLU A 236 28.08 10.34 0.81
N THR A 237 29.32 9.84 0.71
CA THR A 237 29.99 9.59 -0.57
C THR A 237 29.42 8.32 -1.22
N ILE A 238 29.51 8.18 -2.55
CA ILE A 238 29.05 6.96 -3.25
C ILE A 238 29.78 5.72 -2.70
N GLU A 239 31.03 5.89 -2.27
CA GLU A 239 31.85 4.87 -1.62
C GLU A 239 31.16 4.22 -0.39
N SER A 240 30.49 5.01 0.44
CA SER A 240 29.81 4.48 1.64
C SER A 240 28.55 3.67 1.29
N LEU A 241 27.99 3.87 0.09
CA LEU A 241 26.81 3.18 -0.41
C LEU A 241 27.15 1.88 -1.16
N LYS A 242 28.40 1.68 -1.61
CA LYS A 242 28.81 0.50 -2.40
C LYS A 242 28.55 -0.85 -1.70
N ASN A 243 28.46 -0.86 -0.37
CA ASN A 243 28.19 -2.06 0.42
C ASN A 243 26.69 -2.36 0.62
N ILE A 244 25.78 -1.53 0.09
CA ILE A 244 24.34 -1.74 0.23
C ILE A 244 23.86 -2.78 -0.78
N CYS A 245 23.23 -3.85 -0.29
CA CYS A 245 22.48 -4.78 -1.12
C CYS A 245 21.07 -4.24 -1.33
N PHE A 246 20.64 -4.13 -2.59
CA PHE A 246 19.27 -3.72 -2.91
C PHE A 246 18.31 -4.89 -2.82
N SER A 247 17.08 -4.62 -2.36
CA SER A 247 16.00 -5.58 -2.50
C SER A 247 15.46 -5.57 -3.94
N PRO A 248 14.99 -6.71 -4.48
CA PRO A 248 14.37 -6.77 -5.79
C PRO A 248 13.25 -5.76 -6.01
N ALA A 249 12.46 -5.46 -4.98
CA ALA A 249 11.40 -4.46 -5.03
C ALA A 249 11.96 -3.02 -5.15
N LEU A 250 13.03 -2.71 -4.42
CA LEU A 250 13.71 -1.41 -4.50
C LEU A 250 14.40 -1.21 -5.85
N GLU A 251 15.07 -2.25 -6.38
CA GLU A 251 15.63 -2.23 -7.72
C GLU A 251 14.57 -1.89 -8.77
N LEU A 252 13.38 -2.48 -8.66
CA LEU A 252 12.28 -2.18 -9.57
C LEU A 252 11.79 -0.74 -9.44
N GLN A 253 11.71 -0.20 -8.21
CA GLN A 253 11.36 1.21 -7.97
C GLN A 253 12.38 2.16 -8.62
N LEU A 254 13.67 1.97 -8.34
CA LEU A 254 14.75 2.79 -8.88
C LEU A 254 14.79 2.74 -10.40
N THR A 255 14.71 1.54 -10.99
CA THR A 255 14.71 1.37 -12.45
C THR A 255 13.50 2.00 -13.12
N HIS A 256 12.33 1.89 -12.51
CA HIS A 256 11.13 2.59 -12.98
C HIS A 256 11.34 4.10 -13.00
N ASN A 257 11.93 4.66 -11.95
CA ASN A 257 12.19 6.10 -11.85
C ASN A 257 13.19 6.58 -12.90
N ILE A 258 14.24 5.80 -13.17
CA ILE A 258 15.18 6.07 -14.26
C ILE A 258 14.44 6.09 -15.60
N ILE A 259 13.58 5.10 -15.88
CA ILE A 259 12.80 5.03 -17.13
C ILE A 259 11.87 6.25 -17.28
N TYR A 260 11.13 6.60 -16.23
CA TYR A 260 10.21 7.74 -16.25
C TYR A 260 10.94 9.06 -16.42
N ASN A 261 12.06 9.26 -15.70
CA ASN A 261 12.93 10.41 -15.86
C ASN A 261 13.54 10.48 -17.27
N ALA A 262 13.91 9.35 -17.85
CA ALA A 262 14.42 9.27 -19.23
C ALA A 262 13.34 9.63 -20.27
N PHE A 263 12.07 9.31 -20.03
CA PHE A 263 11.00 9.66 -20.97
C PHE A 263 10.45 11.06 -20.80
N ARG A 264 10.76 11.75 -19.70
CA ARG A 264 10.38 13.14 -19.46
C ARG A 264 11.15 14.09 -20.40
N ASP A 265 10.42 15.03 -20.99
CA ASP A 265 10.97 16.12 -21.80
C ASP A 265 11.28 17.31 -20.87
N TYR A 266 12.54 17.48 -20.45
CA TYR A 266 12.94 18.62 -19.61
C TYR A 266 13.05 19.95 -20.39
N ASP A 267 13.19 19.89 -21.71
CA ASP A 267 13.38 21.06 -22.56
C ASP A 267 12.08 21.82 -22.86
N LYS A 268 10.92 21.20 -22.61
CA LYS A 268 9.59 21.77 -22.87
C LYS A 268 8.72 21.58 -21.63
N ASP A 269 8.06 22.65 -21.20
CA ASP A 269 7.06 22.56 -20.14
C ASP A 269 5.88 21.67 -20.58
N GLU A 270 5.28 20.94 -19.64
CA GLU A 270 4.12 20.06 -19.92
C GLU A 270 2.96 20.81 -20.59
N TRP A 271 2.69 22.05 -20.16
CA TRP A 271 1.60 22.86 -20.71
C TRP A 271 1.82 23.24 -22.18
N VAL A 272 3.09 23.36 -22.61
CA VAL A 272 3.48 23.65 -24.00
C VAL A 272 3.22 22.43 -24.87
N LEU A 273 3.66 21.25 -24.42
CA LEU A 273 3.42 19.98 -25.10
C LEU A 273 1.92 19.72 -25.30
N GLU A 274 1.11 19.96 -24.27
CA GLU A 274 -0.34 19.76 -24.33
C GLU A 274 -1.03 20.77 -25.25
N ARG A 275 -0.60 22.04 -25.24
CA ARG A 275 -1.17 23.09 -26.11
C ARG A 275 -0.84 22.88 -27.59
N HIS A 276 0.33 22.33 -27.91
CA HIS A 276 0.77 22.11 -29.29
C HIS A 276 0.35 20.77 -29.89
N GLU A 277 -0.34 19.91 -29.12
CA GLU A 277 -0.83 18.59 -29.57
C GLU A 277 0.29 17.69 -30.16
N GLU A 278 1.51 17.83 -29.64
CA GLU A 278 2.68 17.06 -30.12
C GLU A 278 2.67 15.60 -29.61
N LEU A 279 3.36 14.71 -30.35
CA LEU A 279 3.53 13.32 -29.93
C LEU A 279 4.53 13.23 -28.78
N SER A 280 4.14 12.59 -27.67
CA SER A 280 5.01 12.33 -26.52
C SER A 280 5.62 10.92 -26.55
N CYS A 281 6.67 10.68 -25.76
CA CYS A 281 7.28 9.34 -25.61
C CYS A 281 6.24 8.30 -25.15
N TRP A 282 5.32 8.69 -24.26
CA TRP A 282 4.26 7.84 -23.71
C TRP A 282 3.15 7.49 -24.72
N ASP A 283 3.03 8.22 -25.82
CA ASP A 283 2.07 7.88 -26.88
C ASP A 283 2.52 6.67 -27.70
N VAL A 284 3.84 6.44 -27.77
CA VAL A 284 4.46 5.30 -28.46
C VAL A 284 4.66 4.10 -27.53
N VAL A 285 4.84 4.31 -26.23
CA VAL A 285 4.92 3.23 -25.25
C VAL A 285 3.53 2.64 -25.02
N ASP A 286 3.37 1.33 -25.23
CA ASP A 286 2.12 0.63 -24.96
C ASP A 286 1.98 0.33 -23.47
N VAL A 287 2.95 -0.42 -22.94
CA VAL A 287 3.05 -0.82 -21.55
C VAL A 287 4.52 -0.89 -21.16
N CYS A 288 4.85 -0.33 -20.00
CA CYS A 288 6.11 -0.54 -19.29
C CYS A 288 5.77 -1.29 -18.00
N PHE A 289 6.30 -2.50 -17.81
CA PHE A 289 5.98 -3.32 -16.64
C PHE A 289 7.17 -4.15 -16.17
N PRO A 290 7.25 -4.46 -14.86
CA PRO A 290 8.30 -5.30 -14.31
C PRO A 290 8.07 -6.77 -14.70
N LEU A 291 9.14 -7.49 -15.00
CA LEU A 291 9.07 -8.91 -15.37
C LEU A 291 8.98 -9.82 -14.12
N HIS A 292 8.26 -10.92 -14.27
CA HIS A 292 8.26 -12.01 -13.28
C HIS A 292 9.61 -12.72 -13.19
N ASP A 293 9.91 -13.23 -12.00
CA ASP A 293 11.03 -14.16 -11.81
C ASP A 293 10.46 -15.58 -11.71
N ARG A 294 10.56 -16.35 -12.80
CA ARG A 294 9.93 -17.68 -12.87
C ARG A 294 10.60 -18.67 -11.93
N THR A 295 11.91 -18.56 -11.74
CA THR A 295 12.68 -19.44 -10.86
C THR A 295 12.27 -19.25 -9.41
N PHE A 296 12.21 -17.99 -8.97
CA PHE A 296 11.71 -17.60 -7.66
C PHE A 296 10.24 -18.01 -7.48
N ASN A 297 9.35 -17.68 -8.42
CA ASN A 297 7.92 -17.95 -8.29
C ASN A 297 7.65 -19.45 -8.08
N ASN A 298 8.35 -20.31 -8.81
CA ASN A 298 8.22 -21.77 -8.68
C ASN A 298 8.78 -22.28 -7.34
N ALA A 299 9.97 -21.83 -6.95
CA ALA A 299 10.62 -22.23 -5.70
C ALA A 299 9.82 -21.76 -4.47
N PHE A 300 9.42 -20.49 -4.46
CA PHE A 300 8.60 -19.89 -3.41
C PHE A 300 7.27 -20.62 -3.27
N PHE A 301 6.54 -20.86 -4.38
CA PHE A 301 5.24 -21.52 -4.31
C PHE A 301 5.34 -22.97 -3.84
N ALA A 302 6.39 -23.70 -4.23
CA ALA A 302 6.64 -25.05 -3.76
C ALA A 302 6.89 -25.08 -2.25
N GLU A 303 7.71 -24.16 -1.72
CA GLU A 303 8.01 -24.07 -0.30
C GLU A 303 6.81 -23.56 0.52
N TYR A 304 6.09 -22.57 -0.01
CA TYR A 304 4.86 -22.04 0.57
C TYR A 304 3.82 -23.15 0.75
N ARG A 305 3.63 -23.98 -0.29
CA ARG A 305 2.72 -25.13 -0.25
C ARG A 305 3.07 -26.13 0.85
N LYS A 306 4.35 -26.48 0.99
CA LYS A 306 4.82 -27.41 2.03
C LYS A 306 4.52 -26.88 3.43
N ARG A 307 4.71 -25.57 3.65
CA ARG A 307 4.54 -24.93 4.97
C ARG A 307 3.11 -24.56 5.32
N THR A 308 2.18 -24.56 4.37
CA THR A 308 0.83 -24.04 4.63
C THR A 308 0.01 -24.91 5.59
N PHE A 309 0.23 -26.22 5.63
CA PHE A 309 -0.48 -27.14 6.54
C PHE A 309 0.34 -27.51 7.79
N ASP A 310 1.45 -26.81 8.06
CA ASP A 310 2.23 -27.02 9.28
C ASP A 310 1.52 -26.34 10.47
N PHE A 311 0.44 -26.94 10.97
CA PHE A 311 -0.39 -26.44 12.08
C PHE A 311 0.26 -26.62 13.47
N ARG A 312 1.59 -26.51 13.58
CA ARG A 312 2.26 -26.59 14.88
C ARG A 312 1.74 -25.47 15.79
N LEU A 313 1.11 -25.84 16.91
CA LEU A 313 0.48 -24.91 17.85
C LEU A 313 1.47 -23.83 18.37
N SER A 314 2.74 -24.21 18.55
CA SER A 314 3.82 -23.29 18.91
C SER A 314 4.16 -22.24 17.85
N LYS A 315 3.90 -22.51 16.56
CA LYS A 315 4.05 -21.53 15.46
C LYS A 315 2.74 -20.79 15.19
N ALA A 316 1.61 -21.34 15.63
CA ALA A 316 0.33 -20.65 15.58
C ALA A 316 0.29 -19.49 16.58
N THR A 317 1.04 -19.55 17.68
CA THR A 317 1.13 -18.47 18.68
C THR A 317 2.10 -17.36 18.31
N THR A 318 3.17 -17.64 17.56
CA THR A 318 4.15 -16.62 17.10
C THR A 318 3.51 -15.56 16.18
N GLY A 319 3.99 -14.31 16.25
CA GLY A 319 3.49 -13.17 15.47
C GLY A 319 3.92 -13.20 13.99
N ASN A 320 3.44 -12.23 13.19
CA ASN A 320 3.77 -12.14 11.76
C ASN A 320 5.24 -11.76 11.49
N SER A 321 5.90 -11.15 12.47
CA SER A 321 7.27 -10.63 12.35
C SER A 321 8.31 -11.70 12.03
N GLU A 322 8.10 -12.96 12.42
CA GLU A 322 9.05 -14.06 12.23
C GLU A 322 8.79 -14.87 10.95
N ARG A 323 7.77 -14.49 10.17
CA ARG A 323 7.31 -15.33 9.07
C ARG A 323 8.07 -15.03 7.77
N TRP A 324 8.96 -15.95 7.43
CA TRP A 324 9.72 -15.97 6.17
C TRP A 324 8.91 -15.55 4.94
N ALA A 325 7.71 -16.10 4.74
CA ALA A 325 6.93 -15.87 3.53
C ALA A 325 6.51 -14.40 3.33
N ILE A 326 6.21 -13.67 4.42
CA ILE A 326 5.79 -12.27 4.34
C ILE A 326 6.99 -11.39 4.01
N GLU A 327 8.15 -11.65 4.62
CA GLU A 327 9.38 -10.92 4.36
C GLU A 327 9.84 -11.12 2.90
N GLU A 328 9.77 -12.35 2.40
CA GLU A 328 10.13 -12.68 1.03
C GLU A 328 9.21 -11.98 0.01
N LEU A 329 7.89 -12.01 0.25
CA LEU A 329 6.91 -11.31 -0.59
C LEU A 329 7.14 -9.79 -0.55
N ARG A 330 7.52 -9.22 0.59
CA ARG A 330 7.88 -7.80 0.70
C ARG A 330 9.10 -7.46 -0.15
N LEU A 331 10.17 -8.26 -0.04
CA LEU A 331 11.41 -8.04 -0.78
C LEU A 331 11.22 -8.13 -2.31
N HIS A 332 10.29 -8.96 -2.78
CA HIS A 332 10.04 -9.16 -4.23
C HIS A 332 8.92 -8.29 -4.81
N PHE A 333 7.78 -8.16 -4.13
CA PHE A 333 6.57 -7.50 -4.66
C PHE A 333 6.24 -6.17 -3.97
N GLY A 334 6.96 -5.80 -2.92
CA GLY A 334 6.75 -4.58 -2.16
C GLY A 334 5.81 -4.75 -0.96
N GLU A 335 5.70 -3.68 -0.20
CA GLU A 335 5.03 -3.65 1.09
C GLU A 335 3.51 -3.76 0.97
N ARG A 336 2.89 -3.11 -0.03
CA ARG A 336 1.43 -3.16 -0.24
C ARG A 336 0.90 -4.59 -0.37
N VAL A 337 1.59 -5.42 -1.14
CA VAL A 337 1.25 -6.84 -1.31
C VAL A 337 1.55 -7.62 -0.03
N ALA A 338 2.67 -7.34 0.63
CA ALA A 338 3.01 -8.00 1.90
C ALA A 338 1.99 -7.73 3.01
N PHE A 339 1.45 -6.50 3.10
CA PHE A 339 0.39 -6.15 4.05
C PHE A 339 -0.90 -6.94 3.82
N LEU A 340 -1.26 -7.26 2.57
CA LEU A 340 -2.43 -8.09 2.26
C LEU A 340 -2.28 -9.49 2.85
N PHE A 341 -1.16 -10.16 2.55
CA PHE A 341 -0.89 -11.50 3.07
C PHE A 341 -0.72 -11.52 4.60
N ALA A 342 -0.14 -10.46 5.17
CA ALA A 342 -0.03 -10.29 6.61
C ALA A 342 -1.41 -10.16 7.28
N PHE A 343 -2.30 -9.34 6.70
CA PHE A 343 -3.67 -9.14 7.17
C PHE A 343 -4.48 -10.44 7.10
N MET A 344 -4.51 -11.09 5.93
CA MET A 344 -5.26 -12.33 5.72
C MET A 344 -4.80 -13.45 6.66
N HIS A 345 -3.50 -13.47 7.00
CA HIS A 345 -3.00 -14.42 7.98
C HIS A 345 -3.49 -14.15 9.41
N ILE A 346 -3.41 -12.90 9.88
CA ILE A 346 -3.90 -12.53 11.22
C ILE A 346 -5.40 -12.76 11.30
N TYR A 347 -6.14 -12.42 10.25
CA TYR A 347 -7.57 -12.67 10.17
C TYR A 347 -7.88 -14.17 10.31
N SER A 348 -7.19 -15.03 9.56
CA SER A 348 -7.33 -16.49 9.67
C SER A 348 -6.97 -17.02 11.06
N LYS A 349 -5.91 -16.49 11.68
CA LYS A 349 -5.45 -16.87 13.03
C LYS A 349 -6.48 -16.52 14.10
N MET A 350 -7.11 -15.34 14.03
CA MET A 350 -8.16 -14.92 14.95
C MET A 350 -9.48 -15.65 14.72
N LEU A 351 -9.73 -16.09 13.47
CA LEU A 351 -10.94 -16.84 13.12
C LEU A 351 -10.89 -18.29 13.61
N GLY A 352 -9.72 -18.93 13.65
CA GLY A 352 -9.56 -20.33 14.09
C GLY A 352 -10.16 -20.64 15.48
N PRO A 353 -9.79 -19.93 16.55
CA PRO A 353 -10.37 -20.12 17.88
C PRO A 353 -11.87 -19.86 17.92
N LEU A 354 -12.35 -18.83 17.20
CA LEU A 354 -13.78 -18.54 17.11
C LEU A 354 -14.54 -19.71 16.47
N THR A 355 -14.01 -20.27 15.38
CA THR A 355 -14.57 -21.45 14.72
C THR A 355 -14.64 -22.65 15.67
N ALA A 356 -13.57 -22.92 16.43
CA ALA A 356 -13.57 -24.02 17.39
C ALA A 356 -14.67 -23.87 18.45
N VAL A 357 -14.80 -22.67 19.05
CA VAL A 357 -15.84 -22.37 20.04
C VAL A 357 -17.23 -22.56 19.45
N CYS A 358 -17.48 -22.03 18.25
CA CYS A 358 -18.81 -22.09 17.65
C CYS A 358 -19.20 -23.50 17.18
N VAL A 359 -18.25 -24.29 16.68
CA VAL A 359 -18.49 -25.69 16.30
C VAL A 359 -18.78 -26.54 17.54
N ILE A 360 -17.99 -26.39 18.60
CA ILE A 360 -18.22 -27.10 19.88
C ILE A 360 -19.59 -26.72 20.45
N TYR A 361 -19.94 -25.43 20.41
CA TYR A 361 -21.24 -24.94 20.86
C TYR A 361 -22.39 -25.60 20.08
N TYR A 362 -22.35 -25.57 18.74
CA TYR A 362 -23.41 -26.13 17.91
C TYR A 362 -23.54 -27.65 18.09
N VAL A 363 -22.44 -28.39 18.03
CA VAL A 363 -22.42 -29.85 18.20
C VAL A 363 -22.88 -30.23 19.60
N GLY A 364 -22.43 -29.51 20.62
CA GLY A 364 -22.78 -29.77 22.01
C GLY A 364 -24.28 -29.71 22.26
N PHE A 365 -24.97 -28.67 21.77
CA PHE A 365 -26.42 -28.57 21.96
C PHE A 365 -27.23 -29.42 20.98
N ARG A 366 -26.75 -29.64 19.75
CA ARG A 366 -27.50 -30.39 18.71
C ARG A 366 -27.72 -31.86 19.06
N PHE A 367 -26.77 -32.48 19.76
CA PHE A 367 -26.81 -33.91 20.10
C PHE A 367 -27.31 -34.20 21.52
N VAL A 368 -27.67 -33.18 22.30
CA VAL A 368 -28.28 -33.35 23.62
C VAL A 368 -29.77 -33.67 23.45
N PRO A 369 -30.27 -34.80 24.00
CA PRO A 369 -31.69 -35.12 23.93
C PRO A 369 -32.51 -34.24 24.89
N GLY A 370 -33.60 -33.66 24.41
CA GLY A 370 -34.56 -32.90 25.24
C GLY A 370 -35.12 -31.63 24.57
N TYR A 371 -35.93 -30.89 25.33
CA TYR A 371 -36.35 -29.52 25.01
C TYR A 371 -35.25 -28.58 25.51
N THR A 372 -34.38 -28.13 24.60
CA THR A 372 -33.18 -27.33 24.93
C THR A 372 -33.01 -26.13 23.99
N TRP A 373 -34.01 -25.84 23.15
CA TRP A 373 -33.90 -24.80 22.13
C TRP A 373 -33.79 -23.40 22.74
N ASN A 374 -34.55 -23.11 23.80
CA ASN A 374 -34.47 -21.80 24.46
C ASN A 374 -33.10 -21.53 25.07
N TYR A 375 -32.47 -22.54 25.70
CA TYR A 375 -31.11 -22.43 26.22
C TYR A 375 -30.08 -22.26 25.10
N TYR A 376 -30.27 -22.95 23.97
CA TYR A 376 -29.43 -22.77 22.79
C TYR A 376 -29.55 -21.38 22.17
N LEU A 377 -30.76 -20.81 22.06
CA LEU A 377 -30.92 -19.44 21.59
C LEU A 377 -30.31 -18.44 22.56
N LEU A 378 -30.50 -18.62 23.86
CA LEU A 378 -29.91 -17.75 24.87
C LEU A 378 -28.36 -17.77 24.80
N GLY A 379 -27.73 -18.95 24.74
CA GLY A 379 -26.28 -19.02 24.59
C GLY A 379 -25.80 -18.45 23.25
N LEU A 380 -26.57 -18.62 22.18
CA LEU A 380 -26.26 -18.08 20.86
C LEU A 380 -26.35 -16.55 20.85
N SER A 381 -27.28 -15.97 21.63
CA SER A 381 -27.39 -14.53 21.80
C SER A 381 -26.15 -13.92 22.43
N ILE A 382 -25.62 -14.56 23.48
CA ILE A 382 -24.40 -14.13 24.19
C ILE A 382 -23.18 -14.30 23.29
N LEU A 383 -23.07 -15.44 22.61
CA LEU A 383 -21.97 -15.71 21.69
C LEU A 383 -21.97 -14.71 20.52
N GLY A 384 -23.11 -14.53 19.86
CA GLY A 384 -23.26 -13.60 18.74
C GLY A 384 -22.97 -12.16 19.14
N PHE A 385 -23.48 -11.71 20.29
CA PHE A 385 -23.17 -10.38 20.83
C PHE A 385 -21.69 -10.23 21.19
N GLY A 386 -21.07 -11.26 21.78
CA GLY A 386 -19.64 -11.28 22.09
C GLY A 386 -18.76 -11.24 20.84
N VAL A 387 -19.17 -11.89 19.75
CA VAL A 387 -18.45 -11.84 18.46
C VAL A 387 -18.39 -10.41 17.93
N VAL A 388 -19.52 -9.69 17.95
CA VAL A 388 -19.59 -8.33 17.40
C VAL A 388 -18.98 -7.26 18.30
N SER A 389 -19.13 -7.39 19.62
CA SER A 389 -18.71 -6.37 20.59
C SER A 389 -17.29 -6.59 21.14
N LEU A 390 -16.80 -7.83 21.20
CA LEU A 390 -15.49 -8.17 21.76
C LEU A 390 -14.53 -8.72 20.69
N TRP A 391 -14.89 -9.80 20.00
CA TRP A 391 -13.97 -10.46 19.06
C TRP A 391 -13.63 -9.56 17.87
N ALA A 392 -14.62 -8.91 17.25
CA ALA A 392 -14.40 -8.06 16.09
C ALA A 392 -13.51 -6.84 16.43
N PRO A 393 -13.79 -6.04 17.48
CA PRO A 393 -12.88 -4.96 17.89
C PRO A 393 -11.51 -5.46 18.33
N ALA A 394 -11.43 -6.63 18.99
CA ALA A 394 -10.15 -7.24 19.36
C ALA A 394 -9.32 -7.62 18.13
N MET A 395 -9.92 -8.19 17.08
CA MET A 395 -9.24 -8.48 15.82
C MET A 395 -8.68 -7.21 15.17
N MET A 396 -9.46 -6.12 15.17
CA MET A 396 -9.02 -4.82 14.65
C MET A 396 -7.85 -4.25 15.47
N LEU A 397 -7.90 -4.36 16.78
CA LEU A 397 -6.82 -3.93 17.66
C LEU A 397 -5.54 -4.74 17.46
N VAL A 398 -5.66 -6.08 17.38
CA VAL A 398 -4.53 -6.96 17.08
C VAL A 398 -3.90 -6.57 15.74
N TRP A 399 -4.72 -6.29 14.72
CA TRP A 399 -4.23 -5.81 13.44
C TRP A 399 -3.52 -4.44 13.54
N GLU A 400 -4.06 -3.47 14.30
CA GLU A 400 -3.39 -2.18 14.51
C GLU A 400 -2.04 -2.33 15.24
N ARG A 401 -1.94 -3.24 16.22
CA ARG A 401 -0.68 -3.56 16.94
C ARG A 401 0.34 -4.22 16.02
N GLU A 402 -0.09 -5.18 15.21
CA GLU A 402 0.76 -5.87 14.24
C GLU A 402 1.21 -4.93 13.13
N THR A 403 0.34 -4.04 12.65
CA THR A 403 0.70 -3.00 11.69
C THR A 403 1.84 -2.16 12.23
N ARG A 404 1.76 -1.68 13.49
CA ARG A 404 2.84 -0.91 14.13
C ARG A 404 4.14 -1.71 14.25
N THR A 405 4.05 -2.99 14.55
CA THR A 405 5.21 -3.90 14.63
C THR A 405 5.89 -4.04 13.26
N LEU A 406 5.11 -4.27 12.20
CA LEU A 406 5.62 -4.39 10.83
C LEU A 406 6.18 -3.05 10.33
N THR A 407 5.53 -1.93 10.60
CA THR A 407 6.02 -0.61 10.18
C THR A 407 7.34 -0.25 10.86
N GLU A 408 7.52 -0.63 12.12
CA GLU A 408 8.78 -0.41 12.82
C GLU A 408 9.87 -1.34 12.31
N LYS A 409 9.57 -2.65 12.18
CA LYS A 409 10.51 -3.65 11.64
C LYS A 409 11.00 -3.27 10.24
N TRP A 410 10.11 -2.77 9.41
CA TRP A 410 10.39 -2.38 8.03
C TRP A 410 10.86 -0.93 7.90
N ASN A 411 11.02 -0.22 9.04
CA ASN A 411 11.42 1.18 9.13
C ASN A 411 10.58 2.14 8.24
N LEU A 412 9.29 1.86 8.05
CA LEU A 412 8.42 2.61 7.14
C LEU A 412 8.03 3.99 7.65
N GLN A 413 8.22 4.26 8.94
CA GLN A 413 7.83 5.53 9.56
C GLN A 413 8.69 6.70 9.06
N SER A 414 9.98 6.44 8.81
CA SER A 414 10.88 7.38 8.13
C SER A 414 10.57 7.56 6.63
N TYR A 415 9.61 6.84 6.05
CA TYR A 415 9.29 6.86 4.62
C TYR A 415 7.84 7.22 4.31
N LYS A 416 7.03 7.64 5.30
CA LYS A 416 5.61 8.02 5.15
C LYS A 416 5.35 9.10 4.08
N ASP A 417 6.39 9.84 3.67
CA ASP A 417 6.37 10.87 2.62
C ASP A 417 7.31 10.57 1.43
N THR A 418 7.60 9.30 1.11
CA THR A 418 8.37 9.01 -0.12
C THR A 418 7.66 9.59 -1.34
N ILE A 419 8.44 10.32 -2.12
CA ILE A 419 8.04 11.31 -3.13
C ILE A 419 7.15 10.75 -4.24
N PHE A 420 7.26 9.46 -4.53
CA PHE A 420 6.71 8.86 -5.74
C PHE A 420 5.20 8.61 -5.68
N GLU A 421 4.68 8.00 -4.62
CA GLU A 421 3.27 7.55 -4.65
C GLU A 421 2.24 8.58 -4.19
N ARG A 422 2.64 9.55 -3.35
CA ARG A 422 1.72 10.61 -2.87
C ARG A 422 1.52 11.74 -3.88
N ASN A 423 2.34 11.80 -4.94
CA ASN A 423 2.32 12.84 -5.96
C ASN A 423 2.00 12.33 -7.38
N ASP A 424 1.81 11.02 -7.57
CA ASP A 424 1.26 10.49 -8.82
C ASP A 424 -0.05 11.22 -9.18
N GLU A 425 -0.02 11.93 -10.30
CA GLU A 425 -1.21 12.57 -10.83
C GLU A 425 -2.18 11.50 -11.33
N ASN A 426 -3.46 11.69 -11.02
CA ASN A 426 -4.51 10.83 -11.52
C ASN A 426 -4.65 11.03 -13.04
N PRO A 427 -4.51 9.98 -13.88
CA PRO A 427 -4.65 10.12 -15.33
C PRO A 427 -6.05 10.60 -15.78
N SER A 428 -7.07 10.38 -14.95
CA SER A 428 -8.45 10.85 -15.21
C SER A 428 -8.74 12.24 -14.64
N PHE A 429 -7.71 12.96 -14.17
CA PHE A 429 -7.87 14.30 -13.61
C PHE A 429 -8.19 15.31 -14.69
N GLU A 430 -9.34 15.97 -14.58
CA GLU A 430 -9.72 17.06 -15.46
C GLU A 430 -9.27 18.40 -14.88
N TYR A 431 -8.38 19.08 -15.60
CA TYR A 431 -7.80 20.34 -15.15
C TYR A 431 -7.86 21.45 -16.19
N THR A 432 -7.54 22.64 -15.72
CA THR A 432 -7.22 23.81 -16.53
C THR A 432 -5.88 24.37 -16.06
N TRP A 433 -5.01 24.69 -17.00
CA TRP A 433 -3.74 25.35 -16.70
C TRP A 433 -3.98 26.80 -16.28
N VAL A 434 -3.58 27.15 -15.06
CA VAL A 434 -3.67 28.50 -14.51
C VAL A 434 -2.29 28.89 -14.00
N LYS A 435 -1.84 30.10 -14.33
CA LYS A 435 -0.58 30.63 -13.81
C LYS A 435 -0.77 30.96 -12.33
N ASN A 436 0.04 30.37 -11.46
CA ASN A 436 0.02 30.69 -10.04
C ASN A 436 0.63 32.10 -9.84
N GLU A 437 -0.02 32.92 -9.03
CA GLU A 437 0.40 34.30 -8.76
C GLU A 437 1.70 34.37 -7.93
N ILE A 438 1.94 33.36 -7.08
CA ILE A 438 3.07 33.32 -6.15
C ILE A 438 4.29 32.66 -6.80
N THR A 439 4.11 31.49 -7.42
CA THR A 439 5.24 30.76 -8.05
C THR A 439 5.53 31.23 -9.46
N HIS A 440 4.59 31.96 -10.09
CA HIS A 440 4.60 32.29 -11.52
C HIS A 440 4.68 31.08 -12.48
N GLU A 441 4.59 29.86 -11.96
CA GLU A 441 4.56 28.63 -12.73
C GLU A 441 3.13 28.31 -13.17
N MET A 442 3.01 27.58 -14.28
CA MET A 442 1.73 27.05 -14.73
C MET A 442 1.36 25.85 -13.87
N GLU A 443 0.22 25.91 -13.18
CA GLU A 443 -0.27 24.82 -12.34
C GLU A 443 -1.61 24.27 -12.84
N LYS A 444 -1.80 22.95 -12.66
CA LYS A 444 -3.05 22.26 -13.00
C LYS A 444 -4.09 22.52 -11.90
N GLN A 445 -5.08 23.36 -12.18
CA GLN A 445 -6.21 23.57 -11.28
C GLN A 445 -7.39 22.64 -11.64
N PRO A 446 -8.07 22.04 -10.65
CA PRO A 446 -9.22 21.16 -10.90
C PRO A 446 -10.41 21.93 -11.46
N LYS A 447 -11.10 21.36 -12.47
CA LYS A 447 -12.42 21.86 -12.87
C LYS A 447 -13.42 21.73 -11.71
N LYS A 448 -14.22 22.78 -11.46
CA LYS A 448 -15.17 22.83 -10.32
C LYS A 448 -16.24 21.74 -10.43
N SER A 449 -16.29 20.81 -9.47
CA SER A 449 -17.35 19.79 -9.36
C SER A 449 -18.46 20.21 -8.38
N LYS A 450 -19.73 19.95 -8.73
CA LYS A 450 -20.90 20.24 -7.88
C LYS A 450 -21.09 19.16 -6.80
N LYS A 451 -20.22 19.14 -5.77
CA LYS A 451 -20.18 18.11 -4.71
C LYS A 451 -21.50 17.86 -3.98
N ARG A 452 -22.36 18.87 -3.81
CA ARG A 452 -23.70 18.68 -3.19
C ARG A 452 -24.63 17.86 -4.09
N LEU A 453 -24.64 18.16 -5.38
CA LEU A 453 -25.45 17.43 -6.36
C LEU A 453 -25.02 15.97 -6.43
N ILE A 454 -23.71 15.71 -6.42
CA ILE A 454 -23.15 14.35 -6.42
C ILE A 454 -23.60 13.54 -5.20
N ARG A 455 -23.60 14.14 -4.00
CA ARG A 455 -24.08 13.46 -2.78
C ARG A 455 -25.58 13.17 -2.83
N ALA A 456 -26.39 14.11 -3.32
CA ALA A 456 -27.83 13.94 -3.46
C ALA A 456 -28.18 12.85 -4.48
N THR A 457 -27.52 12.85 -5.64
CA THR A 457 -27.72 11.81 -6.67
C THR A 457 -27.25 10.44 -6.19
N MET A 458 -26.19 10.37 -5.38
CA MET A 458 -25.73 9.13 -4.76
C MET A 458 -26.80 8.52 -3.84
N PHE A 459 -27.36 9.32 -2.92
CA PHE A 459 -28.40 8.83 -2.01
C PHE A 459 -29.65 8.37 -2.76
N PHE A 460 -30.11 9.17 -3.73
CA PHE A 460 -31.22 8.80 -4.60
C PHE A 460 -30.96 7.48 -5.33
N PHE A 461 -29.75 7.29 -5.86
CA PHE A 461 -29.37 6.08 -6.57
C PHE A 461 -29.33 4.84 -5.65
N VAL A 462 -28.78 4.97 -4.43
CA VAL A 462 -28.82 3.88 -3.44
C VAL A 462 -30.27 3.48 -3.14
N ALA A 463 -31.14 4.45 -2.85
CA ALA A 463 -32.54 4.18 -2.57
C ALA A 463 -33.27 3.52 -3.76
N LEU A 464 -33.08 4.05 -4.97
CA LEU A 464 -33.63 3.47 -6.19
C LEU A 464 -33.15 2.03 -6.38
N SER A 465 -31.87 1.77 -6.14
CA SER A 465 -31.30 0.44 -6.29
C SER A 465 -31.82 -0.55 -5.25
N SER A 466 -32.05 -0.10 -4.02
CA SER A 466 -32.71 -0.90 -2.98
C SER A 466 -34.12 -1.30 -3.41
N VAL A 467 -34.90 -0.39 -4.00
CA VAL A 467 -36.23 -0.71 -4.54
C VAL A 467 -36.15 -1.73 -5.68
N ILE A 468 -35.22 -1.54 -6.63
CA ILE A 468 -35.01 -2.46 -7.75
C ILE A 468 -34.63 -3.86 -7.24
N GLN A 469 -33.76 -3.96 -6.24
CA GLN A 469 -33.40 -5.23 -5.61
C GLN A 469 -34.61 -5.90 -4.97
N CYS A 470 -35.44 -5.18 -4.21
CA CYS A 470 -36.68 -5.73 -3.66
C CYS A 470 -37.59 -6.32 -4.75
N ILE A 471 -37.76 -5.61 -5.86
CA ILE A 471 -38.59 -6.07 -6.99
C ILE A 471 -38.01 -7.35 -7.60
N ILE A 472 -36.69 -7.39 -7.81
CA ILE A 472 -36.02 -8.53 -8.44
C ILE A 472 -35.95 -9.74 -7.50
N LEU A 473 -35.85 -9.55 -6.19
CA LEU A 473 -35.81 -10.63 -5.21
C LEU A 473 -37.14 -11.37 -5.07
N MET A 474 -38.26 -10.67 -5.22
CA MET A 474 -39.60 -11.25 -5.01
C MET A 474 -39.86 -12.51 -5.86
N PRO A 475 -39.60 -12.51 -7.19
CA PRO A 475 -39.69 -13.73 -8.00
C PRO A 475 -38.81 -14.88 -7.51
N PHE A 476 -37.59 -14.61 -7.05
CA PHE A 476 -36.68 -15.65 -6.55
C PHE A 476 -37.12 -16.22 -5.20
N LEU A 477 -37.62 -15.36 -4.31
CA LEU A 477 -38.21 -15.81 -3.05
C LEU A 477 -39.42 -16.68 -3.29
N GLN A 478 -40.28 -16.29 -4.25
CA GLN A 478 -41.45 -17.10 -4.56
C GLN A 478 -41.07 -18.41 -5.25
N TRP A 479 -40.04 -18.42 -6.09
CA TRP A 479 -39.48 -19.66 -6.63
C TRP A 479 -38.98 -20.59 -5.51
N TYR A 480 -38.26 -20.05 -4.52
CA TYR A 480 -37.81 -20.84 -3.38
C TYR A 480 -38.98 -21.42 -2.57
N VAL A 481 -39.97 -20.60 -2.22
CA VAL A 481 -41.17 -21.02 -1.49
C VAL A 481 -41.96 -22.08 -2.29
N TRP A 482 -42.12 -21.88 -3.60
CA TRP A 482 -42.72 -22.86 -4.50
C TRP A 482 -42.03 -24.22 -4.43
N SER A 483 -40.69 -24.24 -4.48
CA SER A 483 -39.92 -25.49 -4.47
C SER A 483 -40.12 -26.33 -3.19
N LYS A 484 -40.40 -25.67 -2.06
CA LYS A 484 -40.63 -26.32 -0.76
C LYS A 484 -42.07 -26.78 -0.59
N LEU A 485 -43.03 -26.02 -1.12
CA LEU A 485 -44.47 -26.25 -0.97
C LEU A 485 -45.06 -27.14 -2.07
N ALA A 486 -44.36 -27.34 -3.17
CA ALA A 486 -44.81 -28.20 -4.26
C ALA A 486 -45.15 -29.62 -3.75
N PRO A 487 -46.22 -30.24 -4.26
CA PRO A 487 -46.65 -31.57 -3.85
C PRO A 487 -45.67 -32.67 -4.28
N THR A 488 -45.79 -33.85 -3.65
CA THR A 488 -45.09 -35.04 -4.12
C THR A 488 -45.79 -35.67 -5.32
N CYS A 489 -45.06 -36.38 -6.18
CA CYS A 489 -45.62 -36.98 -7.40
C CYS A 489 -46.58 -38.13 -7.18
N ASP A 490 -46.54 -38.71 -6.00
CA ASP A 490 -47.49 -39.74 -5.59
C ASP A 490 -48.66 -39.15 -4.80
N SER A 491 -48.76 -37.82 -4.68
CA SER A 491 -49.83 -37.18 -3.90
C SER A 491 -51.17 -37.19 -4.63
N VAL A 492 -52.25 -37.33 -3.85
CA VAL A 492 -53.64 -37.35 -4.33
C VAL A 492 -54.00 -36.12 -5.18
N ARG A 493 -53.36 -34.98 -4.90
CA ARG A 493 -53.53 -33.71 -5.63
C ARG A 493 -53.01 -33.82 -7.07
N CYS A 494 -51.86 -34.46 -7.26
CA CYS A 494 -51.28 -34.68 -8.59
C CYS A 494 -52.05 -35.69 -9.43
N THR A 495 -52.57 -36.75 -8.81
CA THR A 495 -53.39 -37.76 -9.51
C THR A 495 -54.74 -37.23 -10.00
N LYS A 496 -55.29 -36.19 -9.35
CA LYS A 496 -56.57 -35.57 -9.75
C LYS A 496 -56.44 -34.52 -10.85
N GLU A 497 -55.36 -33.74 -10.88
CA GLU A 497 -55.21 -32.61 -11.80
C GLU A 497 -54.55 -32.96 -13.16
N GLN A 498 -54.04 -34.19 -13.36
CA GLN A 498 -53.36 -34.70 -14.58
C GLN A 498 -52.17 -33.85 -15.12
N ASN A 499 -51.83 -32.72 -14.49
CA ASN A 499 -50.83 -31.74 -14.94
C ASN A 499 -49.54 -31.73 -14.07
N CYS A 500 -49.14 -32.89 -13.53
CA CYS A 500 -47.93 -32.99 -12.71
C CYS A 500 -46.72 -33.44 -13.54
N TYR A 501 -45.94 -32.45 -14.00
CA TYR A 501 -44.63 -32.67 -14.61
C TYR A 501 -43.55 -32.80 -13.54
N HIS A 502 -42.85 -33.93 -13.53
CA HIS A 502 -41.71 -34.17 -12.65
C HIS A 502 -40.67 -33.06 -12.83
N PHE A 503 -40.10 -32.55 -11.72
CA PHE A 503 -39.09 -31.48 -11.64
C PHE A 503 -39.59 -30.04 -11.85
N LEU A 504 -40.85 -29.84 -12.27
CA LEU A 504 -41.44 -28.49 -12.46
C LEU A 504 -42.56 -28.21 -11.47
N ASN A 505 -43.60 -29.05 -11.49
CA ASN A 505 -44.79 -28.90 -10.65
C ASN A 505 -44.86 -29.96 -9.54
N CYS A 506 -43.86 -30.85 -9.49
CA CYS A 506 -43.95 -32.09 -8.75
C CYS A 506 -42.58 -32.71 -8.45
N PHE A 507 -42.36 -33.16 -7.21
CA PHE A 507 -41.10 -33.77 -6.78
C PHE A 507 -41.30 -35.16 -6.16
N LYS A 508 -40.31 -36.05 -6.27
CA LYS A 508 -40.31 -37.39 -5.68
C LYS A 508 -39.96 -37.37 -4.20
N SER A 509 -38.98 -36.57 -3.80
CA SER A 509 -38.62 -36.42 -2.40
C SER A 509 -39.67 -35.58 -1.65
N LYS A 510 -39.82 -35.82 -0.34
CA LYS A 510 -40.61 -34.95 0.56
C LYS A 510 -39.75 -33.81 1.11
N ASP A 511 -38.49 -34.09 1.39
CA ASP A 511 -37.55 -33.14 1.99
C ASP A 511 -36.46 -32.69 1.01
N SER A 512 -35.91 -31.51 1.26
CA SER A 512 -34.84 -30.91 0.46
C SER A 512 -33.43 -31.33 0.90
N THR A 513 -33.25 -32.60 1.30
CA THR A 513 -31.96 -33.12 1.72
C THR A 513 -30.97 -33.15 0.55
N VAL A 514 -29.66 -33.03 0.84
CA VAL A 514 -28.63 -32.96 -0.20
C VAL A 514 -28.72 -34.17 -1.14
N GLY A 515 -28.77 -33.90 -2.45
CA GLY A 515 -28.86 -34.93 -3.48
C GLY A 515 -30.28 -35.31 -3.91
N THR A 516 -31.33 -34.76 -3.29
CA THR A 516 -32.71 -34.95 -3.77
C THR A 516 -33.04 -34.07 -4.97
N ASP A 517 -34.10 -34.41 -5.70
CA ASP A 517 -34.61 -33.61 -6.83
C ASP A 517 -35.05 -32.21 -6.41
N ARG A 518 -35.68 -32.08 -5.22
CA ARG A 518 -35.98 -30.78 -4.60
C ARG A 518 -34.72 -29.97 -4.33
N TRP A 519 -33.68 -30.61 -3.80
CA TRP A 519 -32.41 -29.95 -3.50
C TRP A 519 -31.71 -29.45 -4.77
N VAL A 520 -31.68 -30.24 -5.84
CA VAL A 520 -31.10 -29.81 -7.14
C VAL A 520 -31.86 -28.61 -7.71
N TYR A 521 -33.18 -28.59 -7.60
CA TYR A 521 -34.01 -27.48 -8.08
C TYR A 521 -33.76 -26.18 -7.29
N ILE A 522 -33.64 -26.27 -5.96
CA ILE A 522 -33.25 -25.15 -5.09
C ILE A 522 -31.83 -24.67 -5.43
N LEU A 523 -30.90 -25.61 -5.66
CA LEU A 523 -29.53 -25.28 -6.05
C LEU A 523 -29.49 -24.49 -7.36
N LEU A 524 -30.29 -24.87 -8.37
CA LEU A 524 -30.38 -24.16 -9.64
C LEU A 524 -30.89 -22.72 -9.45
N GLN A 525 -31.94 -22.54 -8.64
CA GLN A 525 -32.45 -21.22 -8.27
C GLN A 525 -31.38 -20.38 -7.55
N GLY A 526 -30.64 -20.97 -6.60
CA GLY A 526 -29.55 -20.33 -5.89
C GLY A 526 -28.38 -19.93 -6.79
N VAL A 527 -28.00 -20.77 -7.76
CA VAL A 527 -26.95 -20.45 -8.74
C VAL A 527 -27.37 -19.31 -9.65
N LEU A 528 -28.62 -19.29 -10.13
CA LEU A 528 -29.13 -18.19 -10.96
C LEU A 528 -29.20 -16.86 -10.20
N LEU A 529 -29.70 -16.89 -8.95
CA LEU A 529 -29.73 -15.73 -8.07
C LEU A 529 -28.30 -15.23 -7.78
N GLY A 530 -27.39 -16.14 -7.45
CA GLY A 530 -25.97 -15.85 -7.23
C GLY A 530 -25.32 -15.21 -8.45
N LEU A 531 -25.45 -15.80 -9.64
CA LEU A 531 -24.91 -15.23 -10.88
C LEU A 531 -25.48 -13.83 -11.18
N MET A 532 -26.77 -13.62 -10.96
CA MET A 532 -27.39 -12.31 -11.15
C MET A 532 -26.83 -11.27 -10.17
N ILE A 533 -26.72 -11.60 -8.88
CA ILE A 533 -26.19 -10.68 -7.86
C ILE A 533 -24.69 -10.45 -8.05
N ASP A 534 -23.92 -11.51 -8.19
CA ASP A 534 -22.46 -11.49 -8.16
C ASP A 534 -21.85 -11.09 -9.51
N THR A 535 -22.55 -11.28 -10.63
CA THR A 535 -22.07 -10.83 -11.95
C THR A 535 -22.72 -9.53 -12.40
N VAL A 536 -24.05 -9.46 -12.41
CA VAL A 536 -24.76 -8.30 -13.01
C VAL A 536 -24.76 -7.12 -12.05
N PHE A 537 -25.23 -7.31 -10.81
CA PHE A 537 -25.29 -6.19 -9.87
C PHE A 537 -23.90 -5.75 -9.42
N TYR A 538 -22.99 -6.68 -9.11
CA TYR A 538 -21.62 -6.32 -8.75
C TYR A 538 -20.94 -5.42 -9.79
N GLU A 539 -20.98 -5.81 -11.07
CA GLU A 539 -20.35 -5.02 -12.14
C GLU A 539 -21.05 -3.67 -12.34
N LEU A 540 -22.38 -3.64 -12.22
CA LEU A 540 -23.17 -2.42 -12.27
C LEU A 540 -22.77 -1.44 -11.16
N PHE A 541 -22.67 -1.89 -9.91
CA PHE A 541 -22.28 -1.06 -8.77
C PHE A 541 -20.81 -0.63 -8.80
N ASN A 542 -19.91 -1.47 -9.31
CA ASN A 542 -18.52 -1.09 -9.55
C ASN A 542 -18.43 0.03 -10.58
N TRP A 543 -19.21 -0.08 -11.66
CA TRP A 543 -19.30 0.95 -12.68
C TRP A 543 -19.85 2.27 -12.12
N PHE A 544 -20.92 2.22 -11.31
CA PHE A 544 -21.45 3.40 -10.65
C PHE A 544 -20.41 4.04 -9.71
N SER A 545 -19.75 3.24 -8.88
CA SER A 545 -18.71 3.70 -7.95
C SER A 545 -17.59 4.43 -8.67
N ALA A 546 -17.07 3.84 -9.75
CA ALA A 546 -16.01 4.46 -10.56
C ALA A 546 -16.48 5.76 -11.24
N THR A 547 -17.74 5.81 -11.68
CA THR A 547 -18.32 7.01 -12.33
C THR A 547 -18.48 8.16 -11.34
N PHE A 548 -18.98 7.89 -10.14
CA PHE A 548 -19.11 8.92 -9.10
C PHE A 548 -17.77 9.51 -8.69
N VAL A 549 -16.74 8.68 -8.50
CA VAL A 549 -15.40 9.19 -8.13
C VAL A 549 -14.76 9.97 -9.27
N LYS A 550 -14.99 9.58 -10.53
CA LYS A 550 -14.58 10.40 -11.69
C LYS A 550 -15.26 11.78 -11.67
N TRP A 551 -16.55 11.86 -11.35
CA TRP A 551 -17.25 13.14 -11.20
C TRP A 551 -16.74 13.99 -10.02
N GLU A 552 -16.19 13.38 -8.97
CA GLU A 552 -15.55 14.14 -7.87
C GLU A 552 -14.29 14.89 -8.33
N ASN A 553 -13.64 14.43 -9.41
CA ASN A 553 -12.47 15.02 -10.07
C ASN A 553 -11.27 15.27 -9.12
N VAL A 554 -10.60 14.19 -8.74
CA VAL A 554 -9.51 14.19 -7.75
C VAL A 554 -8.14 14.25 -8.44
N ARG A 555 -7.25 15.14 -7.97
CA ARG A 555 -5.91 15.37 -8.53
C ARG A 555 -4.96 14.20 -8.30
N LYS A 556 -4.91 13.68 -7.07
CA LYS A 556 -3.96 12.64 -6.67
C LYS A 556 -4.53 11.25 -6.90
N LYS A 557 -3.72 10.34 -7.41
CA LYS A 557 -4.10 8.94 -7.65
C LYS A 557 -4.41 8.20 -6.34
N SER A 558 -3.60 8.37 -5.30
CA SER A 558 -3.84 7.74 -3.99
C SER A 558 -5.16 8.18 -3.35
N GLU A 559 -5.49 9.47 -3.43
CA GLU A 559 -6.77 9.97 -2.93
C GLU A 559 -7.95 9.48 -3.78
N PHE A 560 -7.76 9.35 -5.09
CA PHE A 560 -8.74 8.73 -5.98
C PHE A 560 -8.98 7.26 -5.61
N GLU A 561 -7.92 6.48 -5.39
CA GLU A 561 -8.00 5.08 -4.93
C GLU A 561 -8.75 4.97 -3.59
N ASN A 562 -8.42 5.82 -2.60
CA ASN A 562 -9.08 5.80 -1.28
C ASN A 562 -10.59 6.13 -1.36
N ARG A 563 -10.96 7.16 -2.14
CA ARG A 563 -12.38 7.51 -2.35
C ARG A 563 -13.13 6.41 -3.09
N LEU A 564 -12.47 5.76 -4.05
CA LEU A 564 -13.02 4.62 -4.79
C LEU A 564 -13.27 3.43 -3.87
N ILE A 565 -12.31 3.08 -3.01
CA ILE A 565 -12.46 2.02 -1.99
C ILE A 565 -13.68 2.29 -1.11
N HIS A 566 -13.80 3.50 -0.57
CA HIS A 566 -14.90 3.86 0.31
C HIS A 566 -16.27 3.76 -0.39
N ARG A 567 -16.41 4.30 -1.61
CA ARG A 567 -17.68 4.22 -2.37
C ARG A 567 -18.00 2.79 -2.78
N LYS A 568 -17.01 2.06 -3.30
CA LYS A 568 -17.16 0.66 -3.72
C LYS A 568 -17.65 -0.18 -2.55
N PHE A 569 -17.05 -0.02 -1.37
CA PHE A 569 -17.50 -0.72 -0.16
C PHE A 569 -18.97 -0.45 0.15
N VAL A 570 -19.40 0.82 0.24
CA VAL A 570 -20.80 1.14 0.59
C VAL A 570 -21.77 0.53 -0.41
N PHE A 571 -21.52 0.66 -1.72
CA PHE A 571 -22.41 0.13 -2.74
C PHE A 571 -22.43 -1.40 -2.77
N VAL A 572 -21.27 -2.05 -2.70
CA VAL A 572 -21.19 -3.51 -2.73
C VAL A 572 -21.73 -4.13 -1.45
N TRP A 573 -21.38 -3.57 -0.28
CA TRP A 573 -21.89 -4.00 1.02
C TRP A 573 -23.41 -3.87 1.07
N SER A 574 -23.97 -2.72 0.67
CA SER A 574 -25.42 -2.57 0.60
C SER A 574 -26.02 -3.57 -0.36
N ASN A 575 -25.48 -3.77 -1.56
CA ASN A 575 -26.01 -4.76 -2.50
C ASN A 575 -26.04 -6.20 -1.94
N TRP A 576 -24.96 -6.65 -1.31
CA TRP A 576 -24.87 -8.02 -0.82
C TRP A 576 -25.71 -8.28 0.43
N PHE A 577 -25.83 -7.30 1.33
CA PHE A 577 -26.54 -7.48 2.60
C PHE A 577 -27.98 -7.00 2.57
N PHE A 578 -28.36 -6.08 1.69
CA PHE A 578 -29.69 -5.49 1.66
C PHE A 578 -30.79 -6.54 1.49
N TRP A 579 -30.58 -7.55 0.65
CA TRP A 579 -31.58 -8.60 0.45
C TRP A 579 -31.80 -9.47 1.70
N PHE A 580 -30.72 -9.82 2.41
CA PHE A 580 -30.78 -10.55 3.67
C PHE A 580 -31.48 -9.74 4.76
N LEU A 581 -31.14 -8.45 4.87
CA LEU A 581 -31.74 -7.55 5.87
C LEU A 581 -33.22 -7.34 5.60
N THR A 582 -33.61 -7.18 4.33
CA THR A 582 -35.02 -7.06 3.93
C THR A 582 -35.79 -8.34 4.24
N LEU A 583 -35.19 -9.50 3.98
CA LEU A 583 -35.82 -10.77 4.31
C LEU A 583 -35.98 -10.95 5.83
N ALA A 584 -34.92 -10.67 6.59
CA ALA A 584 -34.88 -10.88 8.03
C ALA A 584 -35.79 -9.92 8.81
N PHE A 585 -35.87 -8.64 8.42
CA PHE A 585 -36.57 -7.60 9.17
C PHE A 585 -37.92 -7.17 8.57
N PHE A 586 -38.18 -7.46 7.29
CA PHE A 586 -39.44 -7.06 6.64
C PHE A 586 -40.29 -8.27 6.25
N TYR A 587 -39.77 -9.20 5.45
CA TYR A 587 -40.57 -10.30 4.91
C TYR A 587 -40.91 -11.39 5.95
N LEU A 588 -39.94 -11.85 6.73
CA LEU A 588 -40.16 -12.88 7.77
C LEU A 588 -41.07 -12.45 8.93
N PRO A 589 -41.01 -11.21 9.45
CA PRO A 589 -41.91 -10.80 10.52
C PRO A 589 -43.30 -10.35 10.03
N TYR A 590 -43.42 -9.83 8.80
CA TYR A 590 -44.67 -9.21 8.30
C TYR A 590 -45.23 -9.84 7.02
N GLY A 591 -44.80 -11.05 6.67
CA GLY A 591 -45.13 -11.68 5.39
C GLY A 591 -46.62 -11.85 5.14
N ASP A 592 -47.43 -12.10 6.17
CA ASP A 592 -48.91 -12.11 6.05
C ASP A 592 -49.47 -10.79 5.53
N ARG A 593 -48.98 -9.66 6.07
CA ARG A 593 -49.42 -8.32 5.67
C ARG A 593 -48.93 -7.98 4.27
N VAL A 594 -47.70 -8.38 3.94
CA VAL A 594 -47.13 -8.23 2.60
C VAL A 594 -47.96 -9.00 1.58
N ASN A 595 -48.34 -10.25 1.91
CA ASN A 595 -49.18 -11.07 1.05
C ASN A 595 -50.60 -10.49 0.91
N ALA A 596 -51.17 -9.92 1.98
CA ALA A 596 -52.45 -9.22 1.90
C ALA A 596 -52.37 -7.97 0.99
N LEU A 597 -51.26 -7.22 1.05
CA LEU A 597 -51.02 -6.06 0.19
C LEU A 597 -50.84 -6.45 -1.27
N PHE A 598 -50.14 -7.55 -1.56
CA PHE A 598 -50.05 -8.05 -2.93
C PHE A 598 -51.39 -8.55 -3.48
N ARG A 599 -52.23 -9.15 -2.62
CA ARG A 599 -53.62 -9.51 -3.00
C ARG A 599 -54.44 -8.26 -3.34
N SER A 600 -54.26 -7.14 -2.61
CA SER A 600 -54.99 -5.90 -2.89
C SER A 600 -54.49 -5.14 -4.13
N VAL A 601 -53.20 -5.26 -4.45
CA VAL A 601 -52.58 -4.64 -5.66
C VAL A 601 -52.86 -5.45 -6.94
N GLY A 602 -53.48 -6.64 -6.84
CA GLY A 602 -53.78 -7.50 -7.99
C GLY A 602 -52.59 -8.34 -8.48
N TRP A 603 -51.55 -8.50 -7.66
CA TRP A 603 -50.39 -9.36 -7.95
C TRP A 603 -50.61 -10.77 -7.39
N SER A 604 -51.79 -11.34 -7.64
CA SER A 604 -52.17 -12.68 -7.15
C SER A 604 -51.27 -13.79 -7.70
N TRP A 605 -50.68 -13.60 -8.89
CA TRP A 605 -49.69 -14.51 -9.47
C TRP A 605 -48.41 -14.63 -8.62
N ALA A 606 -48.10 -13.61 -7.81
CA ALA A 606 -46.94 -13.62 -6.92
C ALA A 606 -47.20 -14.36 -5.60
N ILE A 607 -48.43 -14.80 -5.30
CA ILE A 607 -48.79 -15.53 -4.07
C ILE A 607 -49.49 -16.83 -4.45
N ILE A 608 -48.72 -17.90 -4.57
CA ILE A 608 -49.27 -19.19 -4.98
C ILE A 608 -49.75 -20.02 -3.78
N TYR A 609 -49.19 -19.77 -2.58
CA TYR A 609 -49.53 -20.48 -1.34
C TYR A 609 -49.72 -19.53 -0.16
N ASN A 610 -50.37 -20.03 0.90
CA ASN A 610 -50.49 -19.32 2.16
C ASN A 610 -49.11 -19.16 2.81
N TRP A 611 -48.94 -18.04 3.50
CA TRP A 611 -47.68 -17.73 4.17
C TRP A 611 -47.45 -18.69 5.34
N ASP A 612 -46.28 -19.32 5.38
CA ASP A 612 -45.81 -20.12 6.49
C ASP A 612 -44.35 -19.72 6.80
N PRO A 613 -44.09 -19.18 7.99
CA PRO A 613 -42.76 -18.71 8.39
C PRO A 613 -41.76 -19.85 8.61
N THR A 614 -42.21 -21.06 8.89
CA THR A 614 -41.33 -22.21 9.22
C THR A 614 -40.61 -22.77 7.99
N ILE A 615 -41.09 -22.44 6.79
CA ILE A 615 -40.54 -22.90 5.52
C ILE A 615 -39.30 -22.10 5.12
N LEU A 616 -39.26 -20.83 5.54
CA LEU A 616 -38.26 -19.85 5.13
C LEU A 616 -37.30 -19.54 6.29
N THR A 617 -36.71 -20.57 6.90
CA THR A 617 -35.84 -20.35 8.07
C THR A 617 -34.58 -19.57 7.72
N LEU A 618 -34.23 -18.61 8.58
CA LEU A 618 -33.17 -17.66 8.29
C LEU A 618 -31.78 -18.34 8.18
N ASP A 619 -31.55 -19.38 8.97
CA ASP A 619 -30.32 -20.19 8.98
C ASP A 619 -30.10 -20.95 7.65
N THR A 620 -31.14 -21.58 7.08
CA THR A 620 -31.02 -22.33 5.81
C THR A 620 -30.86 -21.42 4.59
N LEU A 621 -31.43 -20.22 4.64
CA LEU A 621 -31.27 -19.19 3.63
C LEU A 621 -29.86 -18.61 3.56
N PHE A 622 -29.09 -18.65 4.65
CA PHE A 622 -27.69 -18.21 4.65
C PHE A 622 -26.75 -19.26 4.06
N VAL A 623 -27.01 -20.55 4.32
CA VAL A 623 -26.12 -21.65 3.90
C VAL A 623 -26.00 -21.73 2.38
N THR A 624 -27.13 -21.65 1.67
CA THR A 624 -27.14 -21.91 0.22
C THR A 624 -26.37 -20.84 -0.55
N PRO A 625 -26.60 -19.53 -0.38
CA PRO A 625 -25.80 -18.51 -1.04
C PRO A 625 -24.37 -18.48 -0.50
N LEU A 626 -24.13 -18.42 0.81
CA LEU A 626 -22.78 -18.22 1.35
C LEU A 626 -21.82 -19.37 1.05
N VAL A 627 -22.28 -20.63 1.11
CA VAL A 627 -21.40 -21.78 0.86
C VAL A 627 -21.31 -22.06 -0.64
N VAL A 628 -22.43 -21.97 -1.38
CA VAL A 628 -22.43 -22.30 -2.81
C VAL A 628 -21.85 -21.18 -3.64
N THR A 629 -22.16 -19.89 -3.39
CA THR A 629 -21.59 -18.79 -4.20
C THR A 629 -20.12 -18.57 -3.90
N GLN A 630 -19.65 -18.73 -2.66
CA GLN A 630 -18.22 -18.65 -2.34
C GLN A 630 -17.44 -19.82 -2.98
N LEU A 631 -17.99 -21.04 -2.93
CA LEU A 631 -17.41 -22.17 -3.66
C LEU A 631 -17.42 -21.94 -5.16
N LEU A 632 -18.51 -21.38 -5.71
CA LEU A 632 -18.62 -21.02 -7.12
C LEU A 632 -17.59 -19.95 -7.51
N ASN A 633 -17.39 -18.92 -6.69
CA ASN A 633 -16.40 -17.87 -6.90
C ASN A 633 -14.98 -18.45 -6.88
N MET A 634 -14.65 -19.31 -5.90
CA MET A 634 -13.37 -20.02 -5.88
C MET A 634 -13.17 -20.86 -7.15
N VAL A 635 -14.22 -21.53 -7.63
CA VAL A 635 -14.19 -22.28 -8.89
C VAL A 635 -14.01 -21.34 -10.09
N LEU A 636 -14.73 -20.23 -10.18
CA LEU A 636 -14.70 -19.29 -11.30
C LEU A 636 -13.40 -18.47 -11.35
N GLU A 637 -12.81 -18.13 -10.22
CA GLU A 637 -11.61 -17.30 -10.14
C GLU A 637 -10.32 -18.10 -10.19
N THR A 638 -10.28 -19.28 -9.57
CA THR A 638 -9.05 -20.06 -9.45
C THR A 638 -9.05 -21.26 -10.38
N TRP A 639 -10.10 -22.09 -10.34
CA TRP A 639 -10.09 -23.38 -11.03
C TRP A 639 -10.42 -23.23 -12.51
N LEU A 640 -11.39 -22.39 -12.86
CA LEU A 640 -11.86 -22.19 -14.22
C LEU A 640 -10.76 -21.56 -15.10
N PRO A 641 -10.04 -20.50 -14.68
CA PRO A 641 -8.97 -19.93 -15.52
C PRO A 641 -7.78 -20.88 -15.63
N TYR A 642 -7.47 -21.63 -14.57
CA TYR A 642 -6.43 -22.66 -14.61
C TYR A 642 -6.77 -23.82 -15.54
N LEU A 643 -7.98 -24.37 -15.44
CA LEU A 643 -8.47 -25.48 -16.27
C LEU A 643 -8.59 -25.05 -17.73
N ILE A 644 -9.12 -23.85 -17.99
CA ILE A 644 -9.15 -23.25 -19.33
C ILE A 644 -7.73 -23.03 -19.86
N ARG A 645 -6.78 -22.55 -19.04
CA ARG A 645 -5.39 -22.39 -19.46
C ARG A 645 -4.73 -23.74 -19.78
N LYS A 646 -5.04 -24.79 -19.02
CA LYS A 646 -4.53 -26.15 -19.28
C LYS A 646 -5.14 -26.76 -20.54
N ILE A 647 -6.42 -26.52 -20.82
CA ILE A 647 -7.13 -27.04 -22.00
C ILE A 647 -6.80 -26.23 -23.27
N LYS A 648 -6.72 -24.89 -23.19
CA LYS A 648 -6.56 -24.00 -24.36
C LYS A 648 -5.14 -23.44 -24.55
N GLY A 649 -4.23 -23.63 -23.60
CA GLY A 649 -2.86 -23.10 -23.65
C GLY A 649 -2.74 -21.56 -23.57
N LYS A 650 -3.84 -20.82 -23.36
CA LYS A 650 -3.85 -19.34 -23.22
C LYS A 650 -4.86 -18.87 -22.16
N PRO A 651 -4.62 -17.75 -21.45
CA PRO A 651 -5.61 -17.11 -20.58
C PRO A 651 -6.73 -16.46 -21.42
N MET A 652 -7.99 -16.66 -21.04
CA MET A 652 -9.12 -15.93 -21.63
C MET A 652 -9.33 -14.60 -20.88
N SER A 653 -9.44 -13.51 -21.63
CA SER A 653 -10.21 -12.34 -21.19
C SER A 653 -11.62 -12.51 -21.73
N CYS A 654 -12.62 -12.68 -20.85
CA CYS A 654 -14.02 -12.92 -21.22
C CYS A 654 -14.72 -11.75 -21.94
N ARG A 655 -14.00 -10.69 -22.34
CA ARG A 655 -14.57 -9.56 -23.08
C ARG A 655 -14.66 -9.78 -24.60
N SER A 656 -14.16 -10.91 -25.11
CA SER A 656 -14.00 -11.14 -26.57
C SER A 656 -14.75 -12.37 -27.11
N CYS A 657 -15.68 -12.94 -26.35
CA CYS A 657 -16.45 -14.13 -26.78
C CYS A 657 -17.37 -13.84 -27.99
N THR A 658 -17.82 -12.60 -28.17
CA THR A 658 -18.70 -12.22 -29.28
C THR A 658 -17.97 -11.99 -30.61
N SER A 659 -16.68 -11.65 -30.58
CA SER A 659 -15.92 -11.29 -31.79
C SER A 659 -15.27 -12.48 -32.50
N SER A 660 -15.08 -13.61 -31.80
CA SER A 660 -14.42 -14.79 -32.37
C SER A 660 -15.32 -15.56 -33.34
N TRP A 661 -16.63 -15.59 -33.10
CA TRP A 661 -17.55 -16.38 -33.91
C TRP A 661 -17.78 -15.82 -35.33
N ILE A 662 -17.64 -14.51 -35.50
CA ILE A 662 -17.83 -13.81 -36.79
C ILE A 662 -16.56 -13.85 -37.67
N SER A 663 -15.42 -14.27 -37.12
CA SER A 663 -14.11 -14.23 -37.80
C SER A 663 -13.78 -15.44 -38.69
N SER A 664 -14.64 -16.46 -38.73
CA SER A 664 -14.44 -17.72 -39.47
C SER A 664 -14.76 -17.65 -40.98
N LEU A 665 -15.13 -16.48 -41.50
CA LEU A 665 -15.41 -16.29 -42.93
C LEU A 665 -14.12 -16.10 -43.74
N ASN A 666 -13.83 -17.05 -44.64
CA ASN A 666 -12.62 -17.12 -45.50
C ASN A 666 -12.32 -15.85 -46.33
N CYS A 667 -13.33 -15.02 -46.64
CA CYS A 667 -13.14 -13.76 -47.38
C CYS A 667 -12.49 -12.65 -46.52
N VAL A 668 -12.66 -12.70 -45.19
CA VAL A 668 -12.05 -11.76 -44.23
C VAL A 668 -10.55 -12.06 -44.05
N VAL A 669 -10.14 -13.31 -44.18
CA VAL A 669 -8.75 -13.77 -44.02
C VAL A 669 -7.84 -13.15 -45.09
N ARG A 670 -8.22 -13.20 -46.37
CA ARG A 670 -7.42 -12.67 -47.49
C ARG A 670 -7.28 -11.14 -47.46
N ARG A 671 -8.31 -10.43 -46.98
CA ARG A 671 -8.28 -8.96 -46.77
C ARG A 671 -7.45 -8.58 -45.55
N ASN A 672 -7.44 -9.42 -44.51
CA ASN A 672 -6.59 -9.25 -43.34
C ASN A 672 -5.11 -9.51 -43.66
N ASP A 673 -4.78 -10.44 -44.55
CA ASP A 673 -3.39 -10.72 -44.92
C ASP A 673 -2.77 -9.59 -45.78
N ARG A 674 -3.53 -9.01 -46.72
CA ARG A 674 -3.09 -7.78 -47.42
C ARG A 674 -2.91 -6.60 -46.46
N LYS A 675 -3.81 -6.42 -45.47
CA LYS A 675 -3.67 -5.40 -44.42
C LYS A 675 -2.50 -5.68 -43.49
N LYS A 676 -2.18 -6.94 -43.18
CA LYS A 676 -1.01 -7.34 -42.38
C LYS A 676 0.29 -7.06 -43.12
N LYS A 677 0.37 -7.37 -44.42
CA LYS A 677 1.54 -7.07 -45.26
C LYS A 677 1.79 -5.56 -45.34
N HIS A 678 0.78 -4.76 -45.68
CA HIS A 678 0.89 -3.29 -45.67
C HIS A 678 1.25 -2.74 -44.29
N ARG A 679 0.79 -3.36 -43.19
CA ARG A 679 1.20 -2.98 -41.84
C ARG A 679 2.69 -3.25 -41.63
N ARG A 680 3.22 -4.42 -42.01
CA ARG A 680 4.66 -4.73 -41.90
C ARG A 680 5.51 -3.73 -42.66
N ASP A 681 5.14 -3.42 -43.90
CA ASP A 681 5.90 -2.51 -44.76
C ASP A 681 5.91 -1.05 -44.23
N ALA A 682 4.96 -0.68 -43.37
CA ALA A 682 4.82 0.68 -42.81
C ALA A 682 5.40 0.85 -41.40
N ASN A 683 5.86 -0.21 -40.73
CA ASN A 683 6.44 -0.11 -39.39
C ASN A 683 7.96 -0.26 -39.43
N MET A 684 8.61 0.30 -38.43
CA MET A 684 10.02 0.05 -38.20
C MET A 684 10.21 -1.36 -37.62
N THR A 685 11.18 -2.11 -38.16
CA THR A 685 11.59 -3.43 -37.65
C THR A 685 12.54 -3.28 -36.47
N ALA A 686 12.66 -4.30 -35.63
CA ALA A 686 13.54 -4.27 -34.46
C ALA A 686 15.01 -4.10 -34.87
N HIS A 687 15.45 -4.82 -35.91
CA HIS A 687 16.79 -4.67 -36.49
C HIS A 687 17.07 -3.27 -37.03
N LYS A 688 16.14 -2.71 -37.82
CA LYS A 688 16.31 -1.36 -38.38
C LYS A 688 16.37 -0.29 -37.29
N LEU A 689 15.59 -0.46 -36.21
CA LEU A 689 15.64 0.43 -35.06
C LEU A 689 16.96 0.31 -34.29
N ALA A 690 17.46 -0.92 -34.06
CA ALA A 690 18.75 -1.15 -33.42
C ALA A 690 19.91 -0.52 -34.21
N ASP A 691 19.92 -0.68 -35.52
CA ASP A 691 20.96 -0.12 -36.41
C ASP A 691 20.95 1.41 -36.36
N GLU A 692 19.77 2.03 -36.42
CA GLU A 692 19.64 3.49 -36.38
C GLU A 692 20.05 4.08 -35.02
N VAL A 693 19.67 3.42 -33.91
CA VAL A 693 20.10 3.78 -32.55
C VAL A 693 21.62 3.66 -32.43
N SER A 694 22.18 2.55 -32.90
CA SER A 694 23.63 2.29 -32.80
C SER A 694 24.42 3.33 -33.57
N ARG A 695 23.92 3.75 -34.74
CA ARG A 695 24.51 4.82 -35.55
C ARG A 695 24.44 6.19 -34.87
N THR A 696 23.31 6.53 -34.21
CA THR A 696 23.14 7.85 -33.57
C THR A 696 23.81 7.96 -32.21
N THR A 697 23.81 6.89 -31.41
CA THR A 697 24.30 6.91 -30.02
C THR A 697 25.71 6.40 -29.86
N ARG A 698 26.27 5.73 -30.88
CA ARG A 698 27.53 4.97 -30.83
C ARG A 698 27.53 3.81 -29.82
N PHE A 699 26.39 3.48 -29.24
CA PHE A 699 26.23 2.31 -28.37
C PHE A 699 25.56 1.17 -29.13
N PHE A 700 26.16 -0.01 -29.08
CA PHE A 700 25.58 -1.21 -29.68
C PHE A 700 24.36 -1.68 -28.88
N VAL A 701 23.22 -1.83 -29.57
CA VAL A 701 21.98 -2.39 -29.01
C VAL A 701 21.77 -3.79 -29.62
N PRO A 702 21.92 -4.87 -28.84
CA PRO A 702 21.75 -6.23 -29.36
C PRO A 702 20.26 -6.52 -29.65
N VAL A 703 20.04 -7.32 -30.69
CA VAL A 703 18.73 -7.89 -31.04
C VAL A 703 18.80 -9.41 -30.80
N LEU A 704 17.96 -9.93 -29.91
CA LEU A 704 17.98 -11.35 -29.50
C LEU A 704 16.65 -12.04 -29.84
N GLY A 705 16.68 -13.32 -30.24
CA GLY A 705 15.46 -14.12 -30.43
C GLY A 705 14.80 -14.53 -29.11
N TYR A 706 15.61 -14.79 -28.09
CA TYR A 706 15.23 -15.11 -26.72
C TYR A 706 16.13 -14.34 -25.76
N SER A 707 15.65 -14.01 -24.56
CA SER A 707 16.51 -13.40 -23.54
C SER A 707 17.60 -14.37 -23.12
N ASP A 708 18.79 -13.85 -22.88
CA ASP A 708 19.98 -14.59 -22.45
C ASP A 708 20.05 -14.78 -20.93
N ASP A 709 18.90 -14.80 -20.26
CA ASP A 709 18.74 -15.06 -18.82
C ASP A 709 18.02 -16.40 -18.57
N SER A 710 17.94 -16.82 -17.31
CA SER A 710 17.31 -18.10 -16.93
C SER A 710 15.82 -18.22 -17.30
N ASN A 711 15.16 -17.11 -17.67
CA ASN A 711 13.74 -17.07 -17.99
C ASN A 711 13.44 -17.31 -19.48
N GLU A 712 14.42 -17.12 -20.38
CA GLU A 712 14.33 -17.31 -21.84
C GLU A 712 13.07 -16.69 -22.46
N TYR A 713 12.81 -15.43 -22.13
CA TYR A 713 11.69 -14.65 -22.64
C TYR A 713 11.78 -14.45 -24.16
N THR A 714 10.69 -14.78 -24.84
CA THR A 714 10.45 -14.42 -26.24
C THR A 714 9.54 -13.19 -26.34
N ALA A 715 9.58 -12.46 -27.45
CA ALA A 715 8.70 -11.30 -27.69
C ALA A 715 7.21 -11.64 -27.52
N TYR A 716 6.81 -12.85 -27.93
CA TYR A 716 5.44 -13.34 -27.74
C TYR A 716 5.08 -13.53 -26.27
N GLN A 717 5.97 -14.12 -25.46
CA GLN A 717 5.73 -14.32 -24.03
C GLN A 717 5.59 -12.99 -23.30
N ILE A 718 6.42 -11.99 -23.61
CA ILE A 718 6.31 -10.65 -23.04
C ILE A 718 4.99 -9.99 -23.42
N LEU A 719 4.55 -10.09 -24.69
CA LEU A 719 3.26 -9.56 -25.10
C LEU A 719 2.08 -10.31 -24.47
N ALA A 720 2.23 -11.61 -24.23
CA ALA A 720 1.21 -12.40 -23.52
C ALA A 720 1.13 -11.96 -22.05
N GLU A 721 2.27 -11.72 -21.40
CA GLU A 721 2.35 -11.25 -20.02
C GLU A 721 1.83 -9.81 -19.88
N SER A 722 2.10 -8.93 -20.85
CA SER A 722 1.63 -7.54 -20.83
C SER A 722 0.10 -7.42 -20.89
N LYS A 723 -0.57 -8.43 -21.47
CA LYS A 723 -2.03 -8.54 -21.57
C LYS A 723 -2.68 -9.12 -20.31
N LEU A 724 -1.92 -9.68 -19.38
CA LEU A 724 -2.46 -10.15 -18.11
C LEU A 724 -2.96 -8.94 -17.29
N PRO A 725 -4.03 -9.10 -16.51
CA PRO A 725 -4.48 -8.06 -15.58
C PRO A 725 -3.40 -7.75 -14.53
N VAL A 726 -3.35 -6.50 -14.07
CA VAL A 726 -2.53 -6.11 -12.91
C VAL A 726 -3.10 -6.79 -11.68
N PHE A 727 -2.23 -7.32 -10.82
CA PHE A 727 -2.64 -7.72 -9.48
C PHE A 727 -2.99 -6.47 -8.65
N ASP A 728 -4.27 -6.28 -8.33
CA ASP A 728 -4.76 -5.21 -7.46
C ASP A 728 -5.25 -5.81 -6.14
N THR A 729 -4.67 -5.36 -5.04
CA THR A 729 -5.03 -5.82 -3.69
C THR A 729 -6.44 -5.40 -3.27
N SER A 730 -7.04 -4.44 -3.97
CA SER A 730 -8.31 -3.82 -3.56
C SER A 730 -9.53 -4.73 -3.71
N SER A 731 -9.53 -5.67 -4.65
CA SER A 731 -10.57 -6.73 -4.71
C SER A 731 -10.48 -7.65 -3.51
N ASP A 732 -9.26 -8.08 -3.19
CA ASP A 732 -9.02 -9.14 -2.22
C ASP A 732 -9.35 -8.65 -0.80
N TYR A 733 -9.03 -7.38 -0.51
CA TYR A 733 -9.50 -6.73 0.72
C TYR A 733 -11.02 -6.57 0.78
N LEU A 734 -11.69 -6.31 -0.35
CA LEU A 734 -13.15 -6.19 -0.39
C LEU A 734 -13.78 -7.52 0.01
N ASP A 735 -13.33 -8.61 -0.61
CA ASP A 735 -13.86 -9.96 -0.34
C ASP A 735 -13.63 -10.36 1.11
N ALA A 736 -12.45 -10.07 1.66
CA ALA A 736 -12.16 -10.27 3.07
C ALA A 736 -13.05 -9.42 4.01
N CYS A 737 -13.29 -8.14 3.67
CA CYS A 737 -14.15 -7.25 4.44
C CYS A 737 -15.62 -7.71 4.44
N ILE A 738 -16.10 -8.21 3.30
CA ILE A 738 -17.46 -8.73 3.20
C ILE A 738 -17.60 -10.05 3.97
N GLN A 739 -16.62 -10.95 3.86
CA GLN A 739 -16.60 -12.18 4.67
C GLN A 739 -16.57 -11.87 6.17
N PHE A 740 -15.76 -10.89 6.59
CA PHE A 740 -15.75 -10.39 7.97
C PHE A 740 -17.13 -9.90 8.38
N SER A 741 -17.81 -9.13 7.53
CA SER A 741 -19.16 -8.63 7.79
C SER A 741 -20.16 -9.79 7.96
N TYR A 742 -20.08 -10.86 7.16
CA TYR A 742 -20.92 -12.06 7.35
C TYR A 742 -20.73 -12.71 8.71
N VAL A 743 -19.47 -12.93 9.12
CA VAL A 743 -19.14 -13.53 10.42
C VAL A 743 -19.67 -12.66 11.55
N VAL A 744 -19.43 -11.36 11.50
CA VAL A 744 -19.79 -10.46 12.61
C VAL A 744 -21.30 -10.25 12.72
N MET A 745 -22.03 -10.15 11.60
CA MET A 745 -23.48 -9.88 11.62
C MET A 745 -24.34 -11.12 11.86
N PHE A 746 -23.96 -12.28 11.31
CA PHE A 746 -24.88 -13.42 11.22
C PHE A 746 -24.49 -14.63 12.07
N THR A 747 -23.36 -14.60 12.79
CA THR A 747 -23.03 -15.69 13.76
C THR A 747 -24.12 -15.85 14.82
N VAL A 748 -24.87 -14.79 15.13
CA VAL A 748 -26.06 -14.81 16.01
C VAL A 748 -27.25 -15.58 15.44
N VAL A 749 -27.28 -15.83 14.13
CA VAL A 749 -28.31 -16.63 13.45
C VAL A 749 -27.82 -18.05 13.25
N TRP A 750 -26.62 -18.21 12.71
CA TRP A 750 -26.04 -19.51 12.43
C TRP A 750 -24.61 -19.58 13.00
N PRO A 751 -24.39 -20.26 14.14
CA PRO A 751 -23.09 -20.25 14.80
C PRO A 751 -22.00 -20.91 13.98
N LEU A 752 -22.32 -21.80 13.04
CA LEU A 752 -21.30 -22.47 12.22
C LEU A 752 -20.68 -21.58 11.14
N LEU A 753 -21.16 -20.35 10.92
CA LEU A 753 -20.64 -19.42 9.90
C LEU A 753 -19.11 -19.19 9.90
N PRO A 754 -18.42 -19.11 11.05
CA PRO A 754 -16.97 -18.97 11.08
C PRO A 754 -16.23 -20.19 10.49
N PHE A 755 -16.85 -21.37 10.45
CA PHE A 755 -16.24 -22.59 9.91
C PHE A 755 -15.99 -22.54 8.39
N PRO A 756 -17.02 -22.35 7.52
CA PRO A 756 -16.79 -22.18 6.09
C PRO A 756 -15.95 -20.93 5.79
N ALA A 757 -16.09 -19.85 6.57
CA ALA A 757 -15.25 -18.66 6.44
C ALA A 757 -13.76 -18.97 6.69
N PHE A 758 -13.45 -19.79 7.70
CA PHE A 758 -12.08 -20.22 7.98
C PHE A 758 -11.52 -21.09 6.85
N CYS A 759 -12.29 -22.07 6.39
CA CYS A 759 -11.90 -22.90 5.26
C CYS A 759 -11.67 -22.08 3.99
N ASN A 760 -12.55 -21.11 3.72
CA ASN A 760 -12.45 -20.19 2.59
C ASN A 760 -11.16 -19.40 2.67
N ASN A 761 -10.88 -18.71 3.78
CA ASN A 761 -9.66 -17.93 3.96
C ASN A 761 -8.37 -18.75 3.75
N VAL A 762 -8.33 -19.99 4.22
CA VAL A 762 -7.16 -20.88 4.06
C VAL A 762 -6.92 -21.23 2.59
N LEU A 763 -7.98 -21.37 1.80
CA LEU A 763 -7.89 -21.59 0.36
C LEU A 763 -7.59 -20.29 -0.39
N GLU A 764 -8.22 -19.19 0.01
CA GLU A 764 -8.11 -17.87 -0.59
C GLU A 764 -6.67 -17.35 -0.55
N VAL A 765 -6.02 -17.42 0.61
CA VAL A 765 -4.62 -17.02 0.77
C VAL A 765 -3.68 -17.77 -0.20
N ARG A 766 -4.02 -19.01 -0.57
CA ARG A 766 -3.27 -19.77 -1.59
C ARG A 766 -3.68 -19.38 -3.01
N GLY A 767 -4.98 -19.18 -3.25
CA GLY A 767 -5.52 -18.69 -4.51
C GLY A 767 -4.87 -17.36 -4.89
N ASP A 768 -4.76 -16.43 -3.95
CA ASP A 768 -4.12 -15.13 -4.11
C ASP A 768 -2.63 -15.25 -4.39
N ALA A 769 -1.90 -16.09 -3.64
CA ALA A 769 -0.49 -16.34 -3.91
C ALA A 769 -0.29 -16.92 -5.33
N PHE A 770 -1.15 -17.85 -5.76
CA PHE A 770 -1.09 -18.41 -7.11
C PHE A 770 -1.43 -17.35 -8.18
N ARG A 771 -2.47 -16.54 -7.94
CA ARG A 771 -2.88 -15.44 -8.81
C ARG A 771 -1.77 -14.40 -8.98
N LEU A 772 -1.09 -14.02 -7.89
CA LEU A 772 0.04 -13.08 -7.91
C LEU A 772 1.22 -13.62 -8.72
N LEU A 773 1.58 -14.90 -8.54
CA LEU A 773 2.79 -15.49 -9.12
C LEU A 773 2.60 -15.96 -10.57
N PHE A 774 1.39 -16.39 -10.95
CA PHE A 774 1.17 -17.05 -12.25
C PHE A 774 -0.06 -16.54 -13.04
N GLY A 775 -1.03 -15.92 -12.37
CA GLY A 775 -2.30 -15.49 -12.97
C GLY A 775 -2.30 -14.04 -13.47
N HIS A 776 -1.55 -13.16 -12.81
CA HIS A 776 -1.50 -11.73 -13.06
C HIS A 776 -0.10 -11.29 -13.50
N ARG A 777 -0.01 -10.12 -14.14
CA ARG A 777 1.29 -9.48 -14.36
C ARG A 777 1.83 -8.95 -13.03
N ARG A 778 3.16 -8.97 -12.87
CA ARG A 778 3.83 -8.49 -11.66
C ARG A 778 3.41 -7.04 -11.36
N PRO A 779 2.88 -6.75 -10.16
CA PRO A 779 2.56 -5.39 -9.79
C PRO A 779 3.84 -4.58 -9.59
N MET A 780 3.77 -3.28 -9.87
CA MET A 780 4.83 -2.35 -9.50
C MET A 780 4.92 -2.32 -7.97
N PRO A 781 6.10 -2.54 -7.36
CA PRO A 781 6.23 -2.52 -5.91
C PRO A 781 5.83 -1.17 -5.34
N ARG A 782 4.85 -1.17 -4.44
CA ARG A 782 4.33 0.03 -3.78
C ARG A 782 4.58 0.00 -2.28
N ARG A 783 5.00 1.14 -1.75
CA ARG A 783 5.25 1.34 -0.32
C ARG A 783 3.98 1.87 0.35
N ASP A 784 3.40 1.04 1.19
CA ASP A 784 2.31 1.43 2.09
C ASP A 784 2.75 1.31 3.54
N VAL A 785 2.10 2.05 4.44
CA VAL A 785 2.36 2.02 5.89
C VAL A 785 1.28 1.23 6.64
N SER A 786 0.18 0.91 5.97
CA SER A 786 -0.93 0.12 6.49
C SER A 786 -1.76 -0.42 5.32
N ILE A 787 -2.82 -1.17 5.61
CA ILE A 787 -3.84 -1.57 4.62
C ILE A 787 -4.63 -0.37 4.03
N GLY A 788 -4.32 0.87 4.44
CA GLY A 788 -4.95 2.08 3.94
C GLY A 788 -6.39 2.24 4.41
N GLU A 789 -7.26 2.68 3.49
CA GLU A 789 -8.67 2.95 3.76
C GLU A 789 -9.48 1.68 4.11
N TRP A 790 -8.94 0.48 3.87
CA TRP A 790 -9.61 -0.75 4.28
C TRP A 790 -9.71 -0.89 5.82
N ALA A 791 -8.78 -0.31 6.57
CA ALA A 791 -8.88 -0.28 8.03
C ALA A 791 -10.10 0.52 8.52
N THR A 792 -10.38 1.67 7.88
CA THR A 792 -11.54 2.50 8.23
C THR A 792 -12.85 1.82 7.80
N VAL A 793 -12.84 1.14 6.66
CA VAL A 793 -13.96 0.33 6.16
C VAL A 793 -14.33 -0.80 7.14
N LEU A 794 -13.35 -1.54 7.67
CA LEU A 794 -13.60 -2.58 8.69
C LEU A 794 -14.23 -1.99 9.96
N HIS A 795 -13.86 -0.76 10.34
CA HIS A 795 -14.42 -0.08 11.51
C HIS A 795 -15.89 0.27 11.25
N TYR A 796 -16.22 0.73 10.04
CA TYR A 796 -17.61 0.98 9.64
C TYR A 796 -18.44 -0.31 9.60
N ALA A 797 -17.88 -1.41 9.07
CA ALA A 797 -18.53 -2.71 9.08
C ALA A 797 -18.87 -3.18 10.51
N ASN A 798 -17.94 -3.03 11.46
CA ASN A 798 -18.19 -3.37 12.86
C ASN A 798 -19.31 -2.51 13.49
N VAL A 799 -19.31 -1.19 13.24
CA VAL A 799 -20.36 -0.28 13.74
C VAL A 799 -21.73 -0.67 13.20
N MET A 800 -21.85 -0.93 11.90
CA MET A 800 -23.11 -1.39 11.30
C MET A 800 -23.52 -2.77 11.83
N ALA A 801 -22.57 -3.65 12.12
CA ALA A 801 -22.89 -4.97 12.62
C ALA A 801 -23.46 -4.95 14.05
N ILE A 802 -23.00 -4.05 14.93
CA ILE A 802 -23.55 -3.91 16.29
C ILE A 802 -25.06 -3.62 16.25
N THR A 803 -25.48 -2.71 15.38
CA THR A 803 -26.89 -2.33 15.26
C THR A 803 -27.74 -3.46 14.67
N ILE A 804 -27.23 -4.14 13.63
CA ILE A 804 -27.91 -5.28 13.00
C ILE A 804 -28.04 -6.46 13.97
N VAL A 805 -26.98 -6.82 14.69
CA VAL A 805 -27.01 -7.91 15.69
C VAL A 805 -27.98 -7.56 16.82
N SER A 806 -27.99 -6.33 17.32
CA SER A 806 -28.93 -5.90 18.36
C SER A 806 -30.39 -6.03 17.88
N ALA A 807 -30.67 -5.68 16.62
CA ALA A 807 -31.99 -5.88 16.02
C ALA A 807 -32.36 -7.37 15.84
N LEU A 808 -31.40 -8.22 15.41
CA LEU A 808 -31.62 -9.66 15.29
C LEU A 808 -31.91 -10.31 16.65
N LEU A 809 -31.20 -9.90 17.70
CA LEU A 809 -31.43 -10.38 19.07
C LEU A 809 -32.86 -10.10 19.54
N VAL A 810 -33.32 -8.87 19.37
CA VAL A 810 -34.66 -8.45 19.78
C VAL A 810 -35.77 -9.12 18.96
N MET A 811 -35.54 -9.34 17.66
CA MET A 811 -36.57 -9.91 16.78
C MET A 811 -36.64 -11.44 16.82
N TYR A 812 -35.51 -12.13 16.96
CA TYR A 812 -35.43 -13.59 16.84
C TYR A 812 -35.20 -14.31 18.18
N HIS A 813 -34.43 -13.72 19.10
CA HIS A 813 -34.05 -14.38 20.37
C HIS A 813 -34.94 -13.99 21.55
N PHE A 814 -35.69 -12.89 21.45
CA PHE A 814 -36.54 -12.37 22.52
C PHE A 814 -37.56 -13.40 23.05
N GLY A 815 -38.10 -14.26 22.18
CA GLY A 815 -39.03 -15.31 22.58
C GLY A 815 -38.44 -16.30 23.58
N ALA A 816 -37.17 -16.67 23.41
CA ALA A 816 -36.50 -17.57 24.35
C ALA A 816 -36.30 -16.91 25.72
N TYR A 817 -35.94 -15.63 25.75
CA TYR A 817 -35.76 -14.88 27.00
C TYR A 817 -37.05 -14.79 27.82
N VAL A 818 -38.15 -14.38 27.17
CA VAL A 818 -39.45 -14.28 27.84
C VAL A 818 -39.95 -15.67 28.26
N SER A 819 -39.73 -16.70 27.44
CA SER A 819 -40.14 -18.06 27.79
C SER A 819 -39.41 -18.58 29.03
N LEU A 820 -38.15 -18.21 29.23
CA LEU A 820 -37.37 -18.59 30.41
C LEU A 820 -37.84 -17.88 31.68
N GLN A 821 -38.41 -16.70 31.54
CA GLN A 821 -38.97 -15.95 32.66
C GLN A 821 -40.33 -16.51 33.11
N ASP A 822 -41.14 -17.01 32.16
CA ASP A 822 -42.43 -17.65 32.41
C ASP A 822 -42.29 -19.20 32.40
N ASP A 823 -41.55 -19.78 33.35
CA ASP A 823 -41.39 -21.24 33.62
C ASP A 823 -41.13 -22.17 32.39
N ASN A 824 -40.54 -21.68 31.30
CA ASN A 824 -40.26 -22.46 30.07
C ASN A 824 -41.48 -23.04 29.33
N TYR A 825 -42.61 -22.33 29.33
CA TYR A 825 -43.84 -22.79 28.65
C TYR A 825 -43.75 -22.79 27.10
N CYS A 826 -42.90 -21.96 26.47
CA CYS A 826 -42.66 -21.94 25.01
C CYS A 826 -41.30 -22.59 24.65
N ASP A 827 -41.03 -23.83 25.08
CA ASP A 827 -39.79 -24.53 24.69
C ASP A 827 -40.00 -25.58 23.58
N PHE A 828 -38.97 -25.81 22.79
CA PHE A 828 -38.97 -26.66 21.59
C PHE A 828 -37.83 -27.68 21.63
N THR A 829 -38.03 -28.83 20.99
CA THR A 829 -36.94 -29.75 20.66
C THR A 829 -36.18 -29.25 19.44
N PHE A 830 -34.89 -29.60 19.33
CA PHE A 830 -34.05 -29.17 18.21
C PHE A 830 -34.57 -29.57 16.82
N ASP A 831 -35.30 -30.67 16.71
CA ASP A 831 -35.83 -31.13 15.41
C ASP A 831 -37.13 -30.41 15.01
N ASN A 832 -37.87 -29.87 15.99
CA ASN A 832 -39.14 -29.16 15.75
C ASN A 832 -38.98 -27.64 15.74
N ALA A 833 -37.89 -27.12 16.27
CA ALA A 833 -37.61 -25.70 16.36
C ALA A 833 -37.14 -25.12 15.02
N SER A 834 -37.46 -23.84 14.79
CA SER A 834 -37.05 -23.10 13.60
C SER A 834 -36.55 -21.71 13.99
N MET A 835 -35.51 -21.21 13.31
CA MET A 835 -34.98 -19.86 13.52
C MET A 835 -35.88 -18.82 12.82
N VAL A 836 -36.93 -18.38 13.52
CA VAL A 836 -37.95 -17.44 13.04
C VAL A 836 -38.15 -16.28 14.01
N PRO A 837 -38.67 -15.13 13.55
CA PRO A 837 -39.02 -14.03 14.44
C PRO A 837 -40.02 -14.45 15.53
N PHE A 838 -39.93 -13.80 16.70
CA PHE A 838 -40.79 -14.08 17.85
C PHE A 838 -42.30 -14.05 17.50
N MET A 839 -42.71 -13.09 16.66
CA MET A 839 -44.10 -12.92 16.26
C MET A 839 -44.62 -13.99 15.30
N SER A 840 -43.75 -14.85 14.76
CA SER A 840 -44.10 -15.86 13.75
C SER A 840 -43.77 -17.30 14.20
N ILE A 841 -43.50 -17.50 15.48
CA ILE A 841 -43.29 -18.83 16.07
C ILE A 841 -44.56 -19.69 15.98
N ASP A 842 -44.39 -20.96 15.57
CA ASP A 842 -45.44 -21.98 15.58
C ASP A 842 -45.63 -22.54 17.01
N TYR A 843 -46.66 -22.06 17.71
CA TYR A 843 -46.92 -22.44 19.10
C TYR A 843 -47.40 -23.88 19.27
N ASN A 844 -47.91 -24.53 18.21
CA ASN A 844 -48.46 -25.89 18.30
C ASN A 844 -47.40 -26.97 18.59
N ARG A 845 -46.13 -26.70 18.25
CA ARG A 845 -45.01 -27.62 18.46
C ARG A 845 -44.29 -27.41 19.78
N SER A 846 -44.73 -26.44 20.58
CA SER A 846 -44.14 -26.14 21.88
C SER A 846 -44.53 -27.17 22.93
N ARG A 847 -43.81 -27.19 24.06
CA ARG A 847 -44.15 -28.02 25.23
C ARG A 847 -45.58 -27.78 25.74
N SER A 848 -46.08 -26.54 25.71
CA SER A 848 -47.43 -26.14 26.14
C SER A 848 -48.04 -25.10 25.19
N PRO A 849 -48.89 -25.52 24.23
CA PRO A 849 -49.40 -24.65 23.16
C PRO A 849 -50.20 -23.45 23.65
N ASP A 850 -51.10 -23.66 24.61
CA ASP A 850 -52.06 -22.64 25.05
C ASP A 850 -51.37 -21.48 25.78
N GLN A 851 -50.43 -21.82 26.66
CA GLN A 851 -49.61 -20.83 27.38
C GLN A 851 -48.68 -20.10 26.41
N CYS A 852 -48.15 -20.81 25.42
CA CYS A 852 -47.29 -20.19 24.43
C CYS A 852 -48.04 -19.21 23.52
N TYR A 853 -49.28 -19.53 23.16
CA TYR A 853 -50.16 -18.62 22.45
C TYR A 853 -50.49 -17.37 23.27
N ALA A 854 -50.79 -17.53 24.57
CA ALA A 854 -51.06 -16.40 25.47
C ALA A 854 -49.86 -15.46 25.62
N MET A 855 -48.64 -16.02 25.70
CA MET A 855 -47.40 -15.24 25.73
C MET A 855 -47.22 -14.41 24.44
N ARG A 856 -47.44 -15.01 23.27
CA ARG A 856 -47.28 -14.34 21.96
C ARG A 856 -48.25 -13.17 21.77
N GLN A 857 -49.46 -13.23 22.33
CA GLN A 857 -50.49 -12.20 22.16
C GLN A 857 -50.26 -10.93 23.00
N LYS A 858 -49.36 -10.96 24.00
CA LYS A 858 -49.02 -9.78 24.79
C LYS A 858 -48.33 -8.70 23.93
N PRO A 859 -48.55 -7.40 24.18
CA PRO A 859 -47.96 -6.32 23.39
C PRO A 859 -46.50 -6.03 23.77
N TRP A 860 -45.56 -6.83 23.25
CA TRP A 860 -44.12 -6.75 23.58
C TRP A 860 -43.34 -5.62 22.88
N PHE A 861 -43.93 -4.92 21.91
CA PHE A 861 -43.21 -3.99 21.04
C PHE A 861 -42.45 -2.88 21.80
N ARG A 862 -43.03 -2.34 22.88
CA ARG A 862 -42.40 -1.29 23.69
C ARG A 862 -41.11 -1.79 24.36
N GLU A 863 -41.16 -3.01 24.90
CA GLU A 863 -40.03 -3.62 25.60
C GLU A 863 -38.92 -4.00 24.62
N GLN A 864 -39.29 -4.50 23.44
CA GLN A 864 -38.37 -4.80 22.35
C GLN A 864 -37.54 -3.57 21.93
N VAL A 865 -38.18 -2.41 21.75
CA VAL A 865 -37.48 -1.16 21.40
C VAL A 865 -36.54 -0.70 22.52
N LEU A 866 -36.98 -0.78 23.78
CA LEU A 866 -36.14 -0.42 24.92
C LEU A 866 -34.89 -1.31 25.01
N ILE A 867 -35.07 -2.62 24.87
CA ILE A 867 -33.98 -3.59 24.88
C ILE A 867 -33.03 -3.37 23.69
N PHE A 868 -33.56 -3.05 22.51
CA PHE A 868 -32.74 -2.71 21.34
C PHE A 868 -31.78 -1.54 21.65
N ILE A 869 -32.32 -0.44 22.19
CA ILE A 869 -31.52 0.74 22.55
C ILE A 869 -30.46 0.37 23.59
N ILE A 870 -30.83 -0.38 24.63
CA ILE A 870 -29.91 -0.78 25.69
C ILE A 870 -28.78 -1.67 25.13
N LEU A 871 -29.12 -2.69 24.34
CA LEU A 871 -28.15 -3.60 23.73
C LEU A 871 -27.19 -2.86 22.78
N GLU A 872 -27.71 -1.92 21.99
CA GLU A 872 -26.91 -1.10 21.09
C GLU A 872 -25.89 -0.26 21.87
N HIS A 873 -26.34 0.44 22.93
CA HIS A 873 -25.44 1.27 23.76
C HIS A 873 -24.41 0.43 24.52
N ILE A 874 -24.79 -0.73 25.05
CA ILE A 874 -23.85 -1.67 25.67
C ILE A 874 -22.84 -2.17 24.64
N GLY A 875 -23.29 -2.50 23.43
CA GLY A 875 -22.42 -2.97 22.35
C GLY A 875 -21.39 -1.91 21.95
N PHE A 876 -21.81 -0.65 21.81
CA PHE A 876 -20.91 0.46 21.57
C PHE A 876 -19.98 0.75 22.76
N GLY A 877 -20.47 0.59 23.99
CA GLY A 877 -19.67 0.70 25.21
C GLY A 877 -18.54 -0.33 25.26
N PHE A 878 -18.83 -1.60 25.01
CA PHE A 878 -17.80 -2.66 24.95
C PHE A 878 -16.83 -2.45 23.79
N ARG A 879 -17.33 -2.07 22.61
CA ARG A 879 -16.46 -1.70 21.48
C ARG A 879 -15.50 -0.59 21.87
N TYR A 880 -16.01 0.48 22.47
CA TYR A 880 -15.18 1.61 22.91
C TYR A 880 -14.12 1.14 23.91
N LEU A 881 -14.51 0.39 24.94
CA LEU A 881 -13.59 -0.15 25.95
C LEU A 881 -12.48 -1.01 25.32
N MET A 882 -12.84 -1.90 24.40
CA MET A 882 -11.86 -2.74 23.69
C MET A 882 -10.89 -1.91 22.85
N LEU A 883 -11.36 -0.88 22.16
CA LEU A 883 -10.51 -0.03 21.32
C LEU A 883 -9.61 0.94 22.10
N GLN A 884 -9.85 1.14 23.40
CA GLN A 884 -8.96 1.90 24.29
C GLN A 884 -7.75 1.10 24.77
N LEU A 885 -7.71 -0.22 24.56
CA LEU A 885 -6.55 -1.02 24.91
C LEU A 885 -5.30 -0.56 24.14
N ASP A 886 -4.13 -0.77 24.76
CA ASP A 886 -2.87 -0.30 24.20
C ASP A 886 -2.60 -0.83 22.80
N LYS A 887 -2.63 0.09 21.85
CA LYS A 887 -2.34 -0.17 20.43
C LYS A 887 -0.84 -0.34 20.17
N THR A 888 0.03 0.02 21.11
CA THR A 888 1.47 -0.24 21.00
C THR A 888 1.80 -1.64 21.54
N PRO A 889 2.60 -2.44 20.82
CA PRO A 889 3.16 -3.66 21.38
C PRO A 889 4.23 -3.31 22.43
N THR A 890 4.41 -4.19 23.41
CA THR A 890 5.38 -4.03 24.51
C THR A 890 6.83 -3.96 24.02
N SER A 891 7.14 -4.60 22.89
CA SER A 891 8.46 -4.54 22.25
C SER A 891 8.85 -3.12 21.82
N ILE A 892 7.88 -2.30 21.41
CA ILE A 892 8.11 -0.92 20.95
C ILE A 892 7.94 0.09 22.08
N SER A 893 7.01 -0.15 23.01
CA SER A 893 6.77 0.77 24.14
C SER A 893 7.86 0.73 25.22
N ASN A 894 8.84 -0.17 25.10
CA ASN A 894 9.96 -0.25 26.03
C ASN A 894 10.73 1.09 26.06
N PRO A 895 10.85 1.77 27.22
CA PRO A 895 11.49 3.08 27.30
C PRO A 895 12.95 3.05 26.86
N SER A 896 13.66 1.93 27.04
CA SER A 896 15.04 1.77 26.55
C SER A 896 15.11 1.80 25.02
N TYR A 897 14.17 1.12 24.36
CA TYR A 897 14.07 1.12 22.90
C TYR A 897 13.71 2.50 22.38
N LEU A 898 12.72 3.17 23.00
CA LEU A 898 12.34 4.54 22.64
C LEU A 898 13.51 5.52 22.80
N ARG A 899 14.27 5.42 23.90
CA ARG A 899 15.46 6.25 24.13
C ARG A 899 16.55 5.98 23.07
N LEU A 900 16.79 4.71 22.74
CA LEU A 900 17.74 4.34 21.68
C LEU A 900 17.28 4.83 20.31
N LYS A 901 15.98 4.76 20.02
CA LYS A 901 15.39 5.30 18.79
C LYS A 901 15.52 6.81 18.72
N GLN A 902 15.23 7.53 19.81
CA GLN A 902 15.45 8.98 19.90
C GLN A 902 16.91 9.35 19.69
N ILE A 903 17.85 8.63 20.31
CA ILE A 903 19.28 8.85 20.10
C ILE A 903 19.63 8.65 18.62
N ARG A 904 19.13 7.58 17.99
CA ARG A 904 19.36 7.30 16.56
C ARG A 904 18.80 8.43 15.68
N GLU A 905 17.60 8.91 15.96
CA GLU A 905 16.99 10.06 15.27
C GLU A 905 17.83 11.33 15.45
N TYR A 906 18.27 11.64 16.67
CA TYR A 906 19.15 12.79 16.92
C TYR A 906 20.51 12.68 16.23
N THR A 907 21.12 11.49 16.19
CA THR A 907 22.35 11.27 15.40
C THR A 907 22.11 11.45 13.91
N SER A 908 20.93 11.07 13.39
CA SER A 908 20.58 11.27 11.98
C SER A 908 20.30 12.72 11.60
N GLN A 909 19.98 13.58 12.58
CA GLN A 909 19.65 15.00 12.39
C GLN A 909 20.86 15.94 12.54
N ARG A 910 22.07 15.42 12.81
CA ARG A 910 23.23 16.27 13.11
C ARG A 910 23.89 16.87 11.86
N THR A 911 23.48 18.09 11.53
CA THR A 911 24.43 19.18 11.38
C THR A 911 24.04 20.25 12.39
N ALA A 912 24.92 20.58 13.34
CA ALA A 912 24.73 21.82 14.06
C ALA A 912 24.65 22.95 13.03
N HIS A 913 23.74 23.92 13.21
CA HIS A 913 23.73 25.10 12.35
C HIS A 913 25.16 25.66 12.26
N SER A 914 25.60 26.14 11.10
CA SER A 914 26.93 26.74 10.91
C SER A 914 27.27 27.72 12.05
N ASN A 915 26.26 28.47 12.49
CA ASN A 915 26.34 29.45 13.57
C ASN A 915 26.73 28.82 14.93
N VAL A 916 26.34 27.58 15.22
CA VAL A 916 26.74 26.88 16.46
C VAL A 916 28.20 26.45 16.40
N PHE A 917 28.69 26.02 15.22
CA PHE A 917 30.11 25.71 15.04
C PHE A 917 30.97 26.99 15.10
N GLU A 918 30.52 28.08 14.49
CA GLU A 918 31.17 29.39 14.63
C GLU A 918 31.17 29.87 16.09
N TYR A 919 30.07 29.68 16.82
CA TYR A 919 29.94 30.05 18.22
C TYR A 919 30.93 29.28 19.09
N ILE A 920 30.97 27.95 18.94
CA ILE A 920 31.90 27.09 19.68
C ILE A 920 33.35 27.44 19.32
N ARG A 921 33.66 27.69 18.03
CA ARG A 921 34.99 28.10 17.60
C ARG A 921 35.40 29.42 18.25
N GLU A 922 34.57 30.46 18.16
CA GLU A 922 34.87 31.76 18.76
C GLU A 922 35.01 31.68 20.29
N LEU A 923 34.16 30.88 20.95
CA LEU A 923 34.23 30.68 22.39
C LEU A 923 35.49 29.91 22.78
N ARG A 924 35.92 28.95 21.95
CA ARG A 924 37.18 28.22 22.11
C ARG A 924 38.39 29.13 21.99
N ASP A 925 38.43 29.97 20.95
CA ASP A 925 39.53 30.91 20.71
C ASP A 925 39.76 31.87 21.89
N ILE A 926 38.72 32.19 22.66
CA ILE A 926 38.81 33.06 23.85
C ILE A 926 39.12 32.24 25.09
N PHE A 927 38.48 31.08 25.25
CA PHE A 927 38.71 30.20 26.39
C PHE A 927 40.18 29.76 26.47
N ASP A 928 40.78 29.41 25.34
CA ASP A 928 42.19 28.99 25.26
C ASP A 928 43.17 30.11 25.65
N LYS A 929 42.76 31.39 25.66
CA LYS A 929 43.61 32.48 26.19
C LYS A 929 43.75 32.43 27.71
N TYR A 930 42.76 31.88 28.40
CA TYR A 930 42.67 31.87 29.87
C TYR A 930 42.92 30.47 30.47
N ASP A 931 42.85 29.41 29.67
CA ASP A 931 43.23 28.04 30.07
C ASP A 931 44.75 27.83 29.90
N VAL A 932 45.54 28.48 30.77
CA VAL A 932 47.02 28.43 30.74
C VAL A 932 47.54 27.00 30.90
N ASP A 933 46.84 26.17 31.67
CA ASP A 933 47.24 24.80 31.99
C ASP A 933 46.78 23.76 30.94
N ASN A 934 46.02 24.17 29.90
CA ASN A 934 45.38 23.28 28.92
C ASN A 934 44.56 22.14 29.56
N THR A 935 43.86 22.44 30.65
CA THR A 935 43.07 21.45 31.40
C THR A 935 41.59 21.41 31.00
N ASP A 936 41.21 22.21 29.99
CA ASP A 936 39.83 22.47 29.57
C ASP A 936 38.92 22.96 30.71
N GLN A 937 39.51 23.58 31.73
CA GLN A 937 38.86 23.97 32.98
C GLN A 937 39.40 25.31 33.51
N LEU A 938 38.50 26.24 33.84
CA LEU A 938 38.86 27.54 34.42
C LEU A 938 38.59 27.57 35.93
N GLN A 939 39.50 28.24 36.65
CA GLN A 939 39.33 28.59 38.07
C GLN A 939 38.54 29.90 38.21
N GLU A 940 38.19 30.29 39.44
CA GLU A 940 37.31 31.43 39.69
C GLU A 940 37.84 32.76 39.12
N GLU A 941 39.14 33.04 39.26
CA GLU A 941 39.76 34.28 38.77
C GLU A 941 39.80 34.32 37.23
N ASP A 942 40.24 33.23 36.59
CA ASP A 942 40.34 33.12 35.13
C ASP A 942 38.96 33.08 34.46
N LEU A 943 37.96 32.48 35.11
CA LEU A 943 36.59 32.43 34.62
C LEU A 943 35.99 33.84 34.51
N VAL A 944 36.25 34.72 35.47
CA VAL A 944 35.73 36.09 35.45
C VAL A 944 36.36 36.91 34.32
N LEU A 945 37.67 36.75 34.08
CA LEU A 945 38.37 37.38 32.97
C LEU A 945 37.86 36.88 31.62
N PHE A 946 37.66 35.57 31.49
CA PHE A 946 37.05 34.96 30.32
C PHE A 946 35.63 35.50 30.05
N LEU A 947 34.79 35.59 31.08
CA LEU A 947 33.41 36.10 30.95
C LEU A 947 33.38 37.60 30.61
N ALA A 948 34.34 38.38 31.11
CA ALA A 948 34.50 39.80 30.79
C ALA A 948 34.84 40.00 29.30
N ASP A 949 35.80 39.23 28.76
CA ASP A 949 36.15 39.24 27.32
C ASP A 949 34.99 38.72 26.44
N TRP A 950 34.24 37.73 26.94
CA TRP A 950 33.07 37.21 26.23
C TRP A 950 31.93 38.24 26.12
N THR A 951 31.68 39.01 27.19
CA THR A 951 30.56 39.97 27.29
C THR A 951 30.92 41.42 26.93
N PHE A 952 32.19 41.70 26.61
CA PHE A 952 32.73 43.05 26.38
C PHE A 952 32.48 44.01 27.55
N LYS A 953 32.80 43.56 28.77
CA LYS A 953 32.66 44.35 30.00
C LYS A 953 33.99 44.53 30.72
N GLU A 954 34.08 45.56 31.54
CA GLU A 954 35.24 45.74 32.41
C GLU A 954 35.30 44.61 33.47
N PRO A 955 36.48 43.98 33.68
CA PRO A 955 36.64 42.91 34.66
C PRO A 955 36.21 43.31 36.08
N GLY A 956 36.39 44.58 36.45
CA GLY A 956 36.05 45.12 37.77
C GLY A 956 34.54 45.10 38.10
N GLU A 957 33.65 45.11 37.09
CA GLU A 957 32.20 44.99 37.32
C GLU A 957 31.80 43.56 37.71
N LEU A 958 32.35 42.58 36.97
CA LEU A 958 32.06 41.16 37.16
C LEU A 958 32.75 40.61 38.41
N GLN A 959 33.92 41.15 38.78
CA GLN A 959 34.69 40.71 39.95
C GLN A 959 33.93 40.93 41.27
N LYS A 960 33.08 41.96 41.36
CA LYS A 960 32.18 42.19 42.51
C LYS A 960 31.17 41.06 42.74
N ARG A 961 30.88 40.27 41.70
CA ARG A 961 29.89 39.19 41.70
C ARG A 961 30.51 37.80 41.47
N SER A 962 31.84 37.73 41.33
CA SER A 962 32.65 36.54 40.99
C SER A 962 32.22 35.26 41.72
N GLY A 963 32.16 35.29 43.05
CA GLY A 963 31.79 34.12 43.85
C GLY A 963 30.37 33.60 43.63
N ILE A 964 29.43 34.47 43.21
CA ILE A 964 28.07 34.04 42.84
C ILE A 964 28.09 33.44 41.43
N ILE A 965 28.83 34.03 40.49
CA ILE A 965 28.96 33.53 39.11
C ILE A 965 29.60 32.14 39.12
N PHE A 966 30.69 31.99 39.87
CA PHE A 966 31.44 30.75 39.95
C PHE A 966 30.59 29.63 40.56
N ARG A 967 29.93 29.87 41.70
CA ARG A 967 29.00 28.90 42.30
C ARG A 967 27.81 28.56 41.39
N TYR A 968 27.39 29.51 40.55
CA TYR A 968 26.30 29.28 39.61
C TYR A 968 26.71 28.37 38.44
N MET A 969 27.93 28.57 37.93
CA MET A 969 28.50 27.83 36.79
C MET A 969 29.13 26.49 37.18
N ASP A 970 29.67 26.35 38.39
CA ASP A 970 30.18 25.08 38.91
C ASP A 970 29.04 24.16 39.39
N LYS A 971 28.25 23.65 38.44
CA LYS A 971 27.14 22.71 38.73
C LYS A 971 27.63 21.40 39.35
N ASN A 972 28.87 21.02 39.10
CA ASN A 972 29.44 19.75 39.55
C ASN A 972 30.16 19.86 40.91
N LYS A 973 30.30 21.07 41.46
CA LYS A 973 31.00 21.38 42.72
C LYS A 973 32.44 20.88 42.73
N LEU A 974 33.12 20.93 41.59
CA LEU A 974 34.49 20.46 41.43
C LEU A 974 35.52 21.55 41.76
N GLY A 975 35.08 22.78 42.03
CA GLY A 975 35.97 23.92 42.23
C GLY A 975 36.65 24.39 40.94
N LYS A 976 36.14 23.96 39.77
CA LYS A 976 36.56 24.39 38.42
C LYS A 976 35.40 24.29 37.44
N VAL A 977 35.37 25.14 36.41
CA VAL A 977 34.33 25.14 35.37
C VAL A 977 34.91 24.65 34.04
N SER A 978 34.37 23.54 33.52
CA SER A 978 34.82 22.97 32.23
C SER A 978 34.32 23.76 31.02
N PHE A 979 35.07 23.74 29.91
CA PHE A 979 34.71 24.34 28.63
C PHE A 979 33.30 23.98 28.16
N SER A 980 32.92 22.70 28.26
CA SER A 980 31.58 22.24 27.88
C SER A 980 30.45 22.92 28.67
N THR A 981 30.70 23.22 29.95
CA THR A 981 29.74 23.93 30.80
C THR A 981 29.63 25.39 30.38
N CYS A 982 30.75 26.04 30.06
CA CYS A 982 30.77 27.39 29.51
C CYS A 982 30.00 27.47 28.19
N CYS A 983 30.20 26.55 27.25
CA CYS A 983 29.46 26.49 25.98
C CYS A 983 27.95 26.41 26.20
N LEU A 984 27.50 25.49 27.07
CA LEU A 984 26.07 25.28 27.28
C LEU A 984 25.42 26.45 28.02
N MET A 985 26.08 26.97 29.06
CA MET A 985 25.50 28.04 29.88
C MET A 985 25.50 29.38 29.16
N LEU A 986 26.57 29.71 28.43
CA LEU A 986 26.64 30.98 27.69
C LEU A 986 25.73 31.01 26.46
N GLN A 987 25.51 29.87 25.81
CA GLN A 987 24.54 29.78 24.71
C GLN A 987 23.13 30.16 25.19
N HIS A 988 22.77 29.79 26.41
CA HIS A 988 21.45 30.04 26.98
C HIS A 988 21.41 31.21 27.98
N ALA A 989 22.50 31.97 28.11
CA ALA A 989 22.63 32.97 29.15
C ALA A 989 21.49 34.00 29.11
N HIS A 990 21.12 34.43 27.91
CA HIS A 990 20.07 35.43 27.64
C HIS A 990 18.64 34.98 28.01
N HIS A 991 18.36 33.67 28.04
CA HIS A 991 17.06 33.15 28.46
C HIS A 991 16.90 33.10 29.97
N ASP A 992 18.01 32.98 30.70
CA ASP A 992 18.03 32.97 32.15
C ASP A 992 18.18 34.40 32.67
N ARG A 993 17.08 34.99 33.16
CA ARG A 993 17.06 36.36 33.67
C ARG A 993 18.06 36.57 34.81
N PHE A 994 18.24 35.58 35.68
CA PHE A 994 19.16 35.69 36.81
C PHE A 994 20.61 35.68 36.34
N PHE A 995 20.97 34.72 35.49
CA PHE A 995 22.32 34.61 34.96
C PHE A 995 22.67 35.76 33.99
N SER A 996 21.72 36.22 33.18
CA SER A 996 21.84 37.42 32.35
C SER A 996 22.09 38.68 33.16
N ALA A 997 21.37 38.88 34.27
CA ALA A 997 21.58 40.03 35.15
C ALA A 997 22.93 39.96 35.86
N LEU A 998 23.38 38.75 36.20
CA LEU A 998 24.68 38.50 36.83
C LEU A 998 25.84 38.86 35.90
N LEU A 999 25.75 38.44 34.64
CA LEU A 999 26.68 38.79 33.56
C LEU A 999 26.50 40.24 33.05
N GLY A 1000 25.44 40.92 33.48
CA GLY A 1000 25.10 42.28 33.06
C GLY A 1000 24.69 42.39 31.58
N ILE A 1001 24.23 41.30 30.99
CA ILE A 1001 23.61 41.24 29.65
C ILE A 1001 22.20 41.86 29.71
N TYR A 1002 21.49 41.62 30.81
CA TYR A 1002 20.18 42.21 31.10
C TYR A 1002 20.33 43.40 32.05
N ASP A 1003 19.78 44.56 31.67
CA ASP A 1003 19.77 45.76 32.50
C ASP A 1003 18.34 46.17 32.86
N HIS A 1004 18.01 46.16 34.16
CA HIS A 1004 16.69 46.53 34.67
C HIS A 1004 16.22 47.97 34.33
N LEU A 1005 17.12 48.86 33.90
CA LEU A 1005 16.80 50.26 33.60
C LEU A 1005 16.67 50.55 32.09
N ASP A 1006 17.08 49.63 31.21
CA ASP A 1006 17.09 49.82 29.76
C ASP A 1006 16.26 48.74 29.04
N ASP A 1007 14.96 48.99 28.95
CA ASP A 1007 14.01 48.10 28.28
C ASP A 1007 14.27 47.97 26.78
N HIS A 1008 14.83 49.00 26.13
CA HIS A 1008 15.13 48.96 24.71
C HIS A 1008 16.29 48.00 24.41
N ARG A 1009 17.36 48.09 25.21
CA ARG A 1009 18.50 47.17 25.15
C ARG A 1009 18.07 45.73 25.39
N ASN A 1010 17.26 45.50 26.42
CA ASN A 1010 16.77 44.16 26.74
C ASN A 1010 15.93 43.57 25.60
N GLU A 1011 15.10 44.38 24.94
CA GLU A 1011 14.27 43.91 23.83
C GLU A 1011 15.11 43.56 22.59
N GLN A 1012 16.17 44.32 22.29
CA GLN A 1012 17.11 43.99 21.21
C GLN A 1012 17.86 42.67 21.45
N VAL A 1013 18.25 42.39 22.70
CA VAL A 1013 18.88 41.11 23.07
C VAL A 1013 17.87 39.97 23.02
N ARG A 1014 16.61 40.22 23.41
CA ARG A 1014 15.54 39.21 23.45
C ARG A 1014 15.04 38.81 22.05
N LEU A 1015 15.09 39.72 21.08
CA LEU A 1015 14.68 39.46 19.69
C LEU A 1015 15.68 38.58 18.91
N ASN A 1016 16.94 38.51 19.36
CA ASN A 1016 17.98 37.73 18.72
C ASN A 1016 18.12 36.36 19.41
N ASN A 1017 17.84 35.27 18.69
CA ASN A 1017 17.99 33.91 19.21
C ASN A 1017 19.42 33.34 19.05
N ASP A 1018 20.30 34.00 18.29
CA ASP A 1018 21.67 33.56 18.02
C ASP A 1018 22.67 34.23 18.96
N ALA A 1019 23.42 33.43 19.74
CA ALA A 1019 24.41 33.92 20.70
C ALA A 1019 25.52 34.78 20.05
N ILE A 1020 25.88 34.53 18.79
CA ILE A 1020 26.83 35.36 18.03
C ILE A 1020 26.24 36.73 17.70
N GLN A 1021 24.96 36.80 17.34
CA GLN A 1021 24.30 38.08 17.05
C GLN A 1021 24.19 38.92 18.32
N ILE A 1022 23.81 38.29 19.44
CA ILE A 1022 23.82 38.94 20.76
C ILE A 1022 25.23 39.45 21.08
N ARG A 1023 26.27 38.64 20.84
CA ARG A 1023 27.67 39.05 21.04
C ARG A 1023 28.06 40.26 20.17
N ARG A 1024 27.62 40.32 18.91
CA ARG A 1024 27.83 41.48 18.03
C ARG A 1024 27.12 42.72 18.53
N VAL A 1025 25.88 42.58 19.04
CA VAL A 1025 25.12 43.68 19.64
C VAL A 1025 25.84 44.20 20.88
N LEU A 1026 26.30 43.31 21.78
CA LEU A 1026 27.08 43.69 22.96
C LEU A 1026 28.39 44.40 22.58
N ARG A 1027 29.09 43.92 21.55
CA ARG A 1027 30.31 44.57 21.02
C ARG A 1027 30.01 45.97 20.47
N ALA A 1028 28.95 46.12 19.68
CA ALA A 1028 28.58 47.41 19.09
C ALA A 1028 28.19 48.43 20.18
N GLN A 1029 27.44 47.99 21.19
CA GLN A 1029 27.05 48.82 22.34
C GLN A 1029 28.26 49.26 23.16
N SER A 1030 29.20 48.35 23.46
CA SER A 1030 30.44 48.71 24.16
C SER A 1030 31.26 49.76 23.38
N ALA A 1031 31.29 49.68 22.05
CA ALA A 1031 31.96 50.68 21.23
C ALA A 1031 31.25 52.05 21.24
N ASP A 1032 29.91 52.07 21.24
CA ASP A 1032 29.12 53.31 21.34
C ASP A 1032 29.27 53.96 22.71
N ASP A 1033 29.30 53.17 23.79
CA ASP A 1033 29.54 53.66 25.15
C ASP A 1033 30.92 54.29 25.28
N ASP A 1034 31.96 53.66 24.71
CA ASP A 1034 33.33 54.20 24.65
C ASP A 1034 33.40 55.54 23.90
N VAL A 1035 32.68 55.65 22.78
CA VAL A 1035 32.60 56.90 22.00
C VAL A 1035 31.85 57.97 22.78
N ARG A 1036 30.74 57.63 23.43
CA ARG A 1036 29.96 58.56 24.26
C ARG A 1036 30.78 59.03 25.46
N PHE A 1037 31.54 58.15 26.10
CA PHE A 1037 32.41 58.48 27.23
C PHE A 1037 33.58 59.39 26.81
N LYS A 1038 34.22 59.10 25.66
CA LYS A 1038 35.23 60.00 25.07
C LYS A 1038 34.64 61.36 24.69
N THR A 1039 33.42 61.38 24.15
CA THR A 1039 32.72 62.63 23.82
C THR A 1039 32.39 63.43 25.07
N TYR A 1040 31.93 62.77 26.14
CA TYR A 1040 31.67 63.42 27.43
C TYR A 1040 32.95 63.97 28.07
N ARG A 1041 34.05 63.20 28.02
CA ARG A 1041 35.36 63.63 28.51
C ARG A 1041 35.90 64.83 27.72
N ASN A 1042 35.79 64.80 26.40
CA ASN A 1042 36.16 65.93 25.53
C ASN A 1042 35.22 67.13 25.74
N SER A 1043 33.95 66.90 26.09
CA SER A 1043 33.00 67.96 26.42
C SER A 1043 33.37 68.63 27.75
N GLN A 1044 33.78 67.85 28.76
CA GLN A 1044 34.27 68.36 30.05
C GLN A 1044 35.58 69.15 29.88
N GLU A 1045 36.53 68.67 29.07
CA GLU A 1045 37.75 69.42 28.73
C GLU A 1045 37.42 70.72 27.96
N SER A 1046 36.39 70.72 27.08
CA SER A 1046 35.97 71.94 26.39
C SER A 1046 35.20 72.96 27.25
N THR A 1047 34.60 72.52 28.36
CA THR A 1047 33.96 73.41 29.34
C THR A 1047 34.97 74.01 30.31
N ASP A 1048 36.04 73.30 30.66
CA ASP A 1048 37.13 73.85 31.48
C ASP A 1048 37.95 74.91 30.72
N ASP A 1049 38.09 74.80 29.40
CA ASP A 1049 38.75 75.82 28.54
C ASP A 1049 37.89 77.07 28.24
N LYS A 1050 36.59 77.08 28.58
CA LYS A 1050 35.72 78.25 28.43
C LYS A 1050 35.39 78.96 29.75
N GLN A 1051 35.89 78.45 30.87
CA GLN A 1051 35.60 78.98 32.21
C GLN A 1051 36.72 79.89 32.76
N SER A 1052 37.79 80.13 31.99
CA SER A 1052 38.88 81.06 32.33
C SER A 1052 38.71 82.50 31.80
N ASP A 1053 37.71 82.78 30.95
CA ASP A 1053 37.59 84.09 30.23
C ASP A 1053 36.33 84.92 30.54
N LEU A 1054 35.54 84.59 31.57
CA LEU A 1054 34.38 85.43 31.97
C LEU A 1054 34.19 85.51 33.49
N VAL A 1055 35.08 86.25 34.17
CA VAL A 1055 34.81 86.84 35.49
C VAL A 1055 35.00 88.36 35.40
N THR A 1056 34.01 89.08 34.88
CA THR A 1056 33.73 90.48 35.27
C THR A 1056 32.36 90.92 34.73
N THR A 1057 31.65 91.71 35.54
CA THR A 1057 30.43 92.49 35.26
C THR A 1057 29.05 91.82 35.42
N SER A 1058 28.55 91.94 36.65
CA SER A 1058 27.29 92.58 37.05
C SER A 1058 26.00 92.41 36.22
N GLY A 1059 24.97 91.90 36.92
CA GLY A 1059 23.70 92.61 37.08
C GLY A 1059 22.61 92.33 36.05
N GLY A 1060 21.50 91.77 36.51
CA GLY A 1060 20.25 91.70 35.73
C GLY A 1060 19.41 90.53 36.15
N GLY A 1061 18.26 90.80 36.76
CA GLY A 1061 17.39 89.77 37.31
C GLY A 1061 16.46 89.10 36.30
N VAL A 1062 15.73 88.14 36.86
CA VAL A 1062 14.32 87.82 36.59
C VAL A 1062 14.01 86.82 35.45
N GLN A 1063 13.22 85.82 35.86
CA GLN A 1063 12.16 85.06 35.17
C GLN A 1063 12.44 83.67 34.57
N MET A 1064 11.73 82.70 35.19
CA MET A 1064 10.96 81.58 34.62
C MET A 1064 11.63 80.67 33.60
N PHE A 1065 11.89 79.41 33.97
CA PHE A 1065 10.95 78.29 33.88
C PHE A 1065 11.44 77.10 34.71
#